data_AF-A0A319D6M2-F1
#
_entry.id   AF-A0A319D6M2-F1
#
_cell.length_a   1.000
_cell.length_b   1.000
_cell.length_c   1.000
_cell.angle_alpha   90.00
_cell.angle_beta   90.00
_cell.angle_gamma   90.00
#
_symmetry.space_group_name_H-M   'P 1'
#
loop_
_entity.id
_entity.type
_entity.pdbx_description
1 polymer ?
#
loop_
_entity_poly.entity_id
_entity_poly.type
_entity_poly.pdbx_seq_one_letter_code
_entity_poly.pdbx_strand_id
1 'polypeptide(L)'
;MNLDVVNQTLNSIAGKAQKEQGLSAQSFLISVCLYGSLIIASAGLFTWLKNVSYAIFQPSCIDDPTIEPLPRGISWLRKLRTVTEDSNTLQINHGLDSYLVLRFLQVAFKILTVPSIFVLPALLPVYYTAGHAAVTGLDQLSISNVQQGQIARCWIIATVALFLHLYVCHVLWKEFHVITNIRQQYLRRMARSAVIPPILVTDIPADIQDREILTQIFVPFCNHAEVSFPLESKRVIKEAEYNELLCSAVHQPIQDCRGKLKDRFVRTMSRFHVKRRMQRLRNELQHFRSIAIVQFPSLLAAHLCLQAQLGQKPSTVVTHVIDQSATIDARVCRGGTSVMIQNCLTTVFLISCSLLWVVPIAMTGLLSQVVYLKSVSACVARLSEFQLGLIQALLPQVALAALIDASRQVLVQRHYFFFLYIQVFLVVSISSSLTTMIPDMIRDIQAIPALLARNLPKACDYFYSYLLMQAVTQCVLSFFQLPRSLWDMLTTKPRKSTRTMITWNLIYPVLTNLLCICMIFSVTSPLILPVGTLVSGTLWVTYAYQVIYVLESPVGTAGLLYWEALQHLFVGVYTLDLFLVGLFMLRDAYGPAVLAAVILALVAGLQYYSHQHFRPLVHYLSASGSGTDPYFAEQVSF
;
A
#
# COMPACT_ATOMS: atom_id res chain seq x y z
N MET A 1 -3.15 -47.82 6.80
CA MET A 1 -2.93 -46.78 7.84
C MET A 1 -4.28 -46.54 8.51
N ASN A 2 -4.46 -46.98 9.75
CA ASN A 2 -5.79 -47.03 10.40
C ASN A 2 -6.29 -45.61 10.68
N LEU A 3 -7.36 -45.21 10.00
CA LEU A 3 -7.96 -43.88 10.10
C LEU A 3 -8.38 -43.54 11.54
N ASP A 4 -8.77 -44.57 12.30
CA ASP A 4 -9.21 -44.43 13.70
C ASP A 4 -8.05 -44.13 14.65
N VAL A 5 -6.86 -44.67 14.37
CA VAL A 5 -5.65 -44.35 15.14
C VAL A 5 -5.19 -42.92 14.83
N VAL A 6 -5.34 -42.48 13.58
CA VAL A 6 -5.09 -41.08 13.18
C VAL A 6 -6.10 -40.15 13.86
N ASN A 7 -7.38 -40.51 13.90
CA ASN A 7 -8.41 -39.72 14.58
C ASN A 7 -8.23 -39.68 16.10
N GLN A 8 -7.84 -40.78 16.74
CA GLN A 8 -7.55 -40.80 18.19
C GLN A 8 -6.29 -40.02 18.52
N THR A 9 -5.24 -40.10 17.70
CA THR A 9 -4.03 -39.30 17.89
C THR A 9 -4.33 -37.82 17.68
N LEU A 10 -5.05 -37.44 16.62
CA LEU A 10 -5.53 -36.07 16.38
C LEU A 10 -6.39 -35.55 17.53
N ASN A 11 -7.32 -36.35 18.04
CA ASN A 11 -8.17 -35.96 19.18
C ASN A 11 -7.40 -35.84 20.49
N SER A 12 -6.38 -36.68 20.73
CA SER A 12 -5.53 -36.56 21.91
C SER A 12 -4.58 -35.36 21.83
N ILE A 13 -4.11 -35.03 20.62
CA ILE A 13 -3.28 -33.85 20.34
C ILE A 13 -4.15 -32.59 20.49
N ALA A 14 -5.37 -32.59 19.96
CA ALA A 14 -6.34 -31.51 20.11
C ALA A 14 -6.77 -31.32 21.57
N GLY A 15 -7.02 -32.40 22.31
CA GLY A 15 -7.40 -32.35 23.72
C GLY A 15 -6.27 -31.89 24.66
N LYS A 16 -5.01 -32.17 24.33
CA LYS A 16 -3.84 -31.59 25.03
C LYS A 16 -3.62 -30.12 24.69
N ALA A 17 -3.80 -29.74 23.43
CA ALA A 17 -3.76 -28.34 23.00
C ALA A 17 -4.85 -27.47 23.65
N GLN A 18 -5.93 -28.09 24.14
CA GLN A 18 -7.06 -27.39 24.76
C GLN A 18 -6.81 -27.00 26.24
N LYS A 19 -5.78 -27.54 26.89
CA LYS A 19 -5.43 -27.22 28.29
C LYS A 19 -4.28 -26.21 28.42
N GLU A 20 -3.49 -25.99 27.38
CA GLU A 20 -2.38 -25.05 27.39
C GLU A 20 -2.83 -23.70 26.80
N GLN A 21 -2.63 -22.60 27.54
CA GLN A 21 -2.76 -21.26 26.95
C GLN A 21 -1.54 -21.04 26.04
N GLY A 22 -1.79 -20.79 24.76
CA GLY A 22 -0.76 -20.54 23.74
C GLY A 22 -0.57 -21.69 22.74
N LEU A 23 0.03 -21.39 21.58
CA LEU A 23 0.40 -22.40 20.58
C LEU A 23 1.48 -23.32 21.18
N SER A 24 1.20 -24.62 21.25
CA SER A 24 2.21 -25.61 21.63
C SER A 24 3.38 -25.54 20.64
N ALA A 25 4.63 -25.57 21.13
CA ALA A 25 5.82 -25.54 20.28
C ALA A 25 5.81 -26.64 19.20
N GLN A 26 5.15 -27.77 19.49
CA GLN A 26 4.93 -28.87 18.53
C GLN A 26 4.04 -28.44 17.36
N SER A 27 2.91 -27.76 17.63
CA SER A 27 1.99 -27.27 16.60
C SER A 27 2.64 -26.20 15.71
N PHE A 28 3.49 -25.35 16.28
CA PHE A 28 4.30 -24.40 15.51
C PHE A 28 5.24 -25.12 14.54
N LEU A 29 6.01 -26.09 15.02
CA LEU A 29 6.95 -26.85 14.19
C LEU A 29 6.23 -27.64 13.08
N ILE A 30 5.08 -28.24 13.39
CA ILE A 30 4.24 -28.92 12.39
C ILE A 30 3.81 -27.92 11.30
N SER A 31 3.38 -26.71 11.69
CA SER A 31 2.96 -25.67 10.76
C SER A 31 4.11 -25.23 9.85
N VAL A 32 5.29 -24.98 10.42
CA VAL A 32 6.50 -24.63 9.66
C VAL A 32 6.88 -25.75 8.67
N CYS A 33 6.87 -27.00 9.12
CA CYS A 33 7.16 -28.14 8.25
C CYS A 33 6.13 -28.30 7.14
N LEU A 34 4.83 -28.15 7.45
CA LEU A 34 3.75 -28.29 6.48
C LEU A 34 3.82 -27.18 5.42
N TYR A 35 3.84 -25.92 5.83
CA TYR A 35 3.93 -24.79 4.89
C TYR A 35 5.27 -24.77 4.14
N GLY A 36 6.37 -25.11 4.80
CA GLY A 36 7.68 -25.27 4.16
C GLY A 36 7.68 -26.37 3.09
N SER A 37 7.06 -27.52 3.38
CA SER A 37 6.93 -28.62 2.41
C SER A 37 6.08 -28.23 1.19
N LEU A 38 5.03 -27.43 1.39
CA LEU A 38 4.22 -26.89 0.30
C LEU A 38 4.99 -25.89 -0.57
N ILE A 39 5.82 -25.01 0.04
CA ILE A 39 6.69 -24.10 -0.73
C ILE A 39 7.67 -24.92 -1.57
N ILE A 40 8.33 -25.93 -1.00
CA ILE A 40 9.28 -26.77 -1.71
C ILE A 40 8.59 -27.55 -2.84
N ALA A 41 7.42 -28.14 -2.56
CA ALA A 41 6.65 -28.88 -3.57
C ALA A 41 6.18 -27.98 -4.72
N SER A 42 5.66 -26.78 -4.41
CA SER A 42 5.23 -25.81 -5.43
C SER A 42 6.40 -25.30 -6.28
N ALA A 43 7.54 -25.00 -5.67
CA ALA A 43 8.76 -24.62 -6.39
C ALA A 43 9.29 -25.77 -7.26
N GLY A 44 9.28 -27.00 -6.77
CA GLY A 44 9.66 -28.20 -7.53
C GLY A 44 8.76 -28.40 -8.75
N LEU A 45 7.44 -28.36 -8.55
CA LEU A 45 6.46 -28.47 -9.64
C LEU A 45 6.62 -27.35 -10.67
N PHE A 46 6.85 -26.12 -10.23
CA PHE A 46 7.17 -24.99 -11.10
C PHE A 46 8.44 -25.21 -11.92
N THR A 47 9.53 -25.73 -11.33
CA THR A 47 10.78 -25.98 -12.07
C THR A 47 10.62 -26.97 -13.21
N TRP A 48 9.65 -27.88 -13.10
CA TRP A 48 9.28 -28.83 -14.15
C TRP A 48 8.35 -28.16 -15.18
N LEU A 49 7.23 -27.57 -14.74
CA LEU A 49 6.22 -26.97 -15.61
C LEU A 49 6.74 -25.82 -16.48
N LYS A 50 7.65 -24.99 -15.96
CA LYS A 50 8.23 -23.87 -16.71
C LYS A 50 8.96 -24.31 -17.98
N ASN A 51 9.45 -25.56 -18.03
CA ASN A 51 10.14 -26.12 -19.20
C ASN A 51 9.16 -26.76 -20.20
N VAL A 52 7.94 -27.10 -19.76
CA VAL A 52 6.91 -27.70 -20.60
C VAL A 52 6.15 -26.62 -21.38
N SER A 53 5.77 -25.52 -20.73
CA SER A 53 4.91 -24.48 -21.32
C SER A 53 5.52 -23.09 -21.24
N TYR A 54 6.45 -22.77 -22.15
CA TYR A 54 7.11 -21.46 -22.18
C TYR A 54 6.13 -20.29 -22.32
N ALA A 55 5.08 -20.46 -23.13
CA ALA A 55 4.11 -19.40 -23.40
C ALA A 55 3.31 -18.94 -22.17
N ILE A 56 3.10 -19.81 -21.18
CA ILE A 56 2.39 -19.47 -19.95
C ILE A 56 3.38 -18.90 -18.94
N PHE A 57 4.47 -19.63 -18.65
CA PHE A 57 5.37 -19.27 -17.56
C PHE A 57 6.41 -18.19 -17.91
N GLN A 58 6.69 -17.94 -19.19
CA GLN A 58 7.69 -16.95 -19.63
C GLN A 58 7.19 -16.15 -20.85
N PRO A 59 6.05 -15.44 -20.76
CA PRO A 59 5.50 -14.67 -21.86
C PRO A 59 6.44 -13.54 -22.31
N SER A 60 7.16 -12.91 -21.38
CA SER A 60 7.99 -11.74 -21.71
C SER A 60 9.11 -12.06 -22.70
N CYS A 61 9.63 -13.28 -22.68
CA CYS A 61 10.67 -13.71 -23.60
C CYS A 61 10.16 -14.08 -25.00
N ILE A 62 8.85 -14.20 -25.18
CA ILE A 62 8.23 -14.33 -26.51
C ILE A 62 8.12 -12.94 -27.15
N ASP A 63 7.75 -11.94 -26.35
CA ASP A 63 7.58 -10.57 -26.81
C ASP A 63 8.93 -9.86 -27.05
N ASP A 64 9.93 -10.14 -26.21
CA ASP A 64 11.26 -9.53 -26.28
C ASP A 64 12.37 -10.59 -26.34
N PRO A 65 13.11 -10.70 -27.47
CA PRO A 65 14.16 -11.68 -27.65
C PRO A 65 15.43 -11.38 -26.83
N THR A 66 15.54 -10.19 -26.22
CA THR A 66 16.68 -9.85 -25.35
C THR A 66 16.61 -10.54 -23.99
N ILE A 67 15.43 -11.02 -23.58
CA ILE A 67 15.22 -11.68 -22.29
C ILE A 67 15.52 -13.17 -22.44
N GLU A 68 16.63 -13.62 -21.84
CA GLU A 68 17.02 -15.03 -21.88
C GLU A 68 16.08 -15.93 -21.05
N PRO A 69 15.76 -17.14 -21.57
CA PRO A 69 14.92 -18.10 -20.87
C PRO A 69 15.56 -18.64 -19.58
N LEU A 70 14.72 -19.00 -18.60
CA LEU A 70 15.19 -19.59 -17.34
C LEU A 70 15.85 -20.96 -17.58
N PRO A 71 17.08 -21.20 -17.06
CA PRO A 71 17.79 -22.46 -17.27
C PRO A 71 17.10 -23.64 -16.59
N ARG A 72 17.39 -24.88 -17.05
CA ARG A 72 16.80 -26.11 -16.51
C ARG A 72 17.33 -26.44 -15.11
N GLY A 73 16.52 -27.15 -14.32
CA GLY A 73 16.84 -27.47 -12.92
C GLY A 73 16.89 -26.24 -12.02
N ILE A 74 17.48 -26.33 -10.82
CA ILE A 74 17.50 -25.28 -9.76
C ILE A 74 18.40 -24.07 -10.12
N SER A 75 19.18 -24.17 -11.20
CA SER A 75 20.08 -23.10 -11.67
C SER A 75 19.37 -21.79 -11.99
N TRP A 76 18.04 -21.81 -12.20
CA TRP A 76 17.21 -20.63 -12.43
C TRP A 76 17.26 -19.62 -11.28
N LEU A 77 17.39 -20.08 -10.03
CA LEU A 77 17.53 -19.19 -8.86
C LEU A 77 18.81 -18.36 -8.93
N ARG A 78 19.91 -18.98 -9.39
CA ARG A 78 21.18 -18.27 -9.57
C ARG A 78 21.08 -17.24 -10.70
N LYS A 79 20.45 -17.62 -11.83
CA LYS A 79 20.22 -16.70 -12.95
C LYS A 79 19.36 -15.51 -12.53
N LEU A 80 18.27 -15.74 -11.78
CA LEU A 80 17.43 -14.66 -11.26
C LEU A 80 18.22 -13.69 -10.39
N ARG A 81 19.07 -14.20 -9.49
CA ARG A 81 19.93 -13.36 -8.67
C ARG A 81 20.88 -12.52 -9.52
N THR A 82 21.56 -13.12 -10.51
CA THR A 82 22.48 -12.37 -11.38
C THR A 82 21.77 -11.30 -12.20
N VAL A 83 20.56 -11.58 -12.70
CA VAL A 83 19.77 -10.59 -13.46
C VAL A 83 19.28 -9.46 -12.56
N THR A 84 18.90 -9.77 -11.32
CA THR A 84 18.43 -8.77 -10.36
C THR A 84 19.57 -7.89 -9.81
N GLU A 85 20.80 -8.40 -9.80
CA GLU A 85 22.00 -7.63 -9.43
C GLU A 85 22.31 -6.53 -10.46
N ASP A 86 21.98 -6.73 -11.74
CA ASP A 86 22.14 -5.72 -12.79
C ASP A 86 21.00 -4.69 -12.78
N SER A 87 21.13 -3.71 -11.88
CA SER A 87 20.14 -2.66 -11.66
C SER A 87 19.85 -1.79 -12.88
N ASN A 88 20.80 -1.60 -13.79
CA ASN A 88 20.62 -0.72 -14.97
C ASN A 88 19.74 -1.40 -16.01
N THR A 89 20.04 -2.66 -16.33
CA THR A 89 19.28 -3.45 -17.30
C THR A 89 17.84 -3.65 -16.84
N LEU A 90 17.62 -3.93 -15.54
CA LEU A 90 16.28 -4.10 -15.01
C LEU A 90 15.43 -2.83 -15.10
N GLN A 91 16.02 -1.65 -14.83
CA GLN A 91 15.33 -0.37 -14.93
C GLN A 91 14.94 -0.01 -16.36
N ILE A 92 15.79 -0.32 -17.33
CA ILE A 92 15.56 -0.01 -18.75
C ILE A 92 14.48 -0.94 -19.32
N ASN A 93 14.57 -2.25 -19.05
CA ASN A 93 13.70 -3.24 -19.68
C ASN A 93 12.32 -3.35 -19.01
N HIS A 94 12.25 -3.24 -17.68
CA HIS A 94 11.02 -3.49 -16.91
C HIS A 94 10.46 -2.24 -16.21
N GLY A 95 11.14 -1.11 -16.32
CA GLY A 95 10.77 0.15 -15.68
C GLY A 95 11.22 0.29 -14.23
N LEU A 96 11.13 1.52 -13.74
CA LEU A 96 11.67 1.90 -12.43
C LEU A 96 10.87 1.32 -11.24
N ASP A 97 9.55 1.25 -11.34
CA ASP A 97 8.69 0.72 -10.27
C ASP A 97 8.96 -0.76 -10.01
N SER A 98 9.12 -1.54 -11.08
CA SER A 98 9.46 -2.96 -11.03
C SER A 98 10.78 -3.21 -10.28
N TYR A 99 11.80 -2.40 -10.56
CA TYR A 99 13.07 -2.43 -9.83
C TYR A 99 12.89 -2.11 -8.34
N LEU A 100 12.12 -1.08 -8.02
CA LEU A 100 11.94 -0.62 -6.63
C LEU A 100 11.11 -1.59 -5.79
N VAL A 101 10.22 -2.39 -6.37
CA VAL A 101 9.52 -3.47 -5.66
C VAL A 101 10.50 -4.57 -5.23
N LEU A 102 11.38 -5.02 -6.14
CA LEU A 102 12.38 -6.04 -5.81
C LEU A 102 13.35 -5.52 -4.74
N ARG A 103 13.75 -4.25 -4.86
CA ARG A 103 14.55 -3.58 -3.85
C ARG A 103 13.84 -3.50 -2.50
N PHE A 104 12.54 -3.18 -2.48
CA PHE A 104 11.74 -3.19 -1.24
C PHE A 104 11.81 -4.53 -0.53
N LEU A 105 11.68 -5.64 -1.26
CA LEU A 105 11.78 -6.99 -0.72
C LEU A 105 13.19 -7.33 -0.23
N GLN A 106 14.25 -6.84 -0.89
CA GLN A 106 15.63 -6.98 -0.39
C GLN A 106 15.85 -6.20 0.91
N VAL A 107 15.30 -4.99 1.01
CA VAL A 107 15.33 -4.18 2.24
C VAL A 107 14.55 -4.88 3.34
N ALA A 108 13.37 -5.43 3.05
CA ALA A 108 12.57 -6.22 3.98
C ALA A 108 13.36 -7.42 4.51
N PHE A 109 13.98 -8.20 3.61
CA PHE A 109 14.84 -9.32 3.98
C PHE A 109 15.97 -8.86 4.91
N LYS A 110 16.67 -7.77 4.57
CA LYS A 110 17.78 -7.23 5.36
C LYS A 110 17.35 -6.74 6.75
N ILE A 111 16.22 -6.04 6.83
CA ILE A 111 15.61 -5.57 8.09
C ILE A 111 15.24 -6.73 9.00
N LEU A 112 14.95 -7.93 8.48
CA LEU A 112 14.59 -9.08 9.28
C LEU A 112 15.79 -9.99 9.61
N THR A 113 16.70 -10.20 8.67
CA THR A 113 17.82 -11.15 8.83
C THR A 113 18.86 -10.64 9.81
N VAL A 114 19.25 -9.37 9.72
CA VAL A 114 20.32 -8.85 10.58
C VAL A 114 19.87 -8.80 12.05
N PRO A 115 18.66 -8.29 12.38
CA PRO A 115 18.07 -8.46 13.71
C PRO A 115 17.96 -9.89 14.18
N SER A 116 17.63 -10.84 13.29
CA SER A 116 17.54 -12.25 13.69
C SER A 116 18.85 -12.76 14.31
N ILE A 117 20.00 -12.27 13.84
CA ILE A 117 21.33 -12.71 14.30
C ILE A 117 21.66 -12.18 15.70
N PHE A 118 21.21 -10.98 16.08
CA PHE A 118 21.57 -10.38 17.39
C PHE A 118 20.42 -10.34 18.40
N VAL A 119 19.16 -10.20 17.97
CA VAL A 119 17.99 -10.13 18.86
C VAL A 119 17.69 -11.49 19.48
N LEU A 120 17.73 -12.58 18.70
CA LEU A 120 17.45 -13.93 19.20
C LEU A 120 18.40 -14.34 20.33
N PRO A 121 19.74 -14.34 20.14
CA PRO A 121 20.65 -14.76 21.21
C PRO A 121 20.61 -13.83 22.42
N ALA A 122 20.24 -12.56 22.25
CA ALA A 122 20.11 -11.62 23.36
C ALA A 122 18.80 -11.80 24.16
N LEU A 123 17.66 -11.97 23.49
CA LEU A 123 16.35 -11.97 24.14
C LEU A 123 15.81 -13.36 24.50
N LEU A 124 16.11 -14.41 23.72
CA LEU A 124 15.58 -15.75 24.02
C LEU A 124 16.00 -16.28 25.40
N PRO A 125 17.27 -16.15 25.84
CA PRO A 125 17.66 -16.57 27.19
C PRO A 125 16.98 -15.74 28.29
N VAL A 126 16.79 -14.45 28.05
CA VAL A 126 16.14 -13.53 29.00
C VAL A 126 14.68 -13.92 29.18
N TYR A 127 13.98 -14.25 28.09
CA TYR A 127 12.59 -14.70 28.12
C TYR A 127 12.47 -16.10 28.71
N TYR A 128 13.31 -17.05 28.32
CA TYR A 128 13.23 -18.42 28.83
C TYR A 128 13.47 -18.51 30.34
N THR A 129 14.46 -17.77 30.86
CA THR A 129 14.78 -17.75 32.30
C THR A 129 13.73 -17.01 33.13
N ALA A 130 12.72 -16.39 32.51
CA ALA A 130 11.75 -15.54 33.20
C ALA A 130 10.86 -16.27 34.21
N GLY A 131 10.56 -17.54 33.93
CA GLY A 131 10.02 -18.51 34.90
C GLY A 131 8.55 -18.30 35.29
N HIS A 132 7.71 -17.73 34.42
CA HIS A 132 6.29 -17.56 34.71
C HIS A 132 5.51 -18.87 34.55
N ALA A 133 5.13 -19.48 35.69
CA ALA A 133 4.48 -20.80 35.72
C ALA A 133 3.14 -20.88 34.96
N ALA A 134 2.42 -19.77 34.77
CA ALA A 134 1.14 -19.75 34.04
C ALA A 134 1.30 -19.68 32.52
N VAL A 135 2.52 -19.49 32.00
CA VAL A 135 2.79 -19.37 30.55
C VAL A 135 3.41 -20.68 30.07
N THR A 136 2.75 -21.29 29.09
CA THR A 136 3.11 -22.59 28.50
C THR A 136 3.39 -22.47 27.01
N GLY A 137 4.07 -23.45 26.42
CA GLY A 137 4.29 -23.50 24.97
C GLY A 137 5.24 -22.41 24.46
N LEU A 138 4.95 -21.88 23.27
CA LEU A 138 5.81 -20.92 22.58
C LEU A 138 5.88 -19.56 23.29
N ASP A 139 4.85 -19.21 24.05
CA ASP A 139 4.76 -17.95 24.80
C ASP A 139 5.85 -17.79 25.86
N GLN A 140 6.49 -18.89 26.29
CA GLN A 140 7.65 -18.86 27.20
C GLN A 140 8.87 -18.15 26.61
N LEU A 141 8.97 -18.10 25.29
CA LEU A 141 10.04 -17.44 24.53
C LEU A 141 9.65 -16.02 24.11
N SER A 142 8.57 -15.48 24.67
CA SER A 142 8.09 -14.13 24.42
C SER A 142 8.20 -13.26 25.67
N ILE A 143 7.99 -11.96 25.46
CA ILE A 143 7.92 -10.97 26.54
C ILE A 143 6.81 -11.30 27.55
N SER A 144 5.79 -12.09 27.19
CA SER A 144 4.72 -12.55 28.09
C SER A 144 5.23 -13.31 29.32
N ASN A 145 6.39 -13.96 29.22
CA ASN A 145 6.99 -14.73 30.32
C ASN A 145 7.63 -13.83 31.40
N VAL A 146 7.86 -12.56 31.12
CA VAL A 146 8.51 -11.63 32.08
C VAL A 146 7.48 -11.06 33.06
N GLN A 147 7.75 -11.26 34.36
CA GLN A 147 6.87 -10.85 35.47
C GLN A 147 7.08 -9.40 35.92
N GLN A 148 6.10 -8.87 36.67
CA GLN A 148 6.26 -7.61 37.40
C GLN A 148 7.39 -7.73 38.44
N GLY A 149 8.14 -6.65 38.66
CA GLY A 149 9.28 -6.61 39.59
C GLY A 149 10.64 -7.06 39.01
N GLN A 150 10.69 -7.64 37.81
CA GLN A 150 11.93 -8.05 37.15
C GLN A 150 12.57 -6.92 36.34
N ILE A 151 12.93 -5.82 37.02
CA ILE A 151 13.37 -4.56 36.39
C ILE A 151 14.65 -4.75 35.55
N ALA A 152 15.59 -5.58 36.00
CA ALA A 152 16.83 -5.86 35.27
C ALA A 152 16.57 -6.46 33.87
N ARG A 153 15.57 -7.34 33.75
CA ARG A 153 15.18 -7.92 32.45
C ARG A 153 14.55 -6.87 31.53
N CYS A 154 13.75 -5.96 32.10
CA CYS A 154 13.17 -4.85 31.34
C CYS A 154 14.25 -3.92 30.77
N TRP A 155 15.34 -3.69 31.51
CA TRP A 155 16.50 -2.96 31.00
C TRP A 155 17.18 -3.68 29.83
N ILE A 156 17.38 -5.00 29.91
CA ILE A 156 17.96 -5.77 28.80
C ILE A 156 17.06 -5.70 27.57
N ILE A 157 15.75 -5.82 27.74
CA ILE A 157 14.79 -5.72 26.62
C ILE A 157 14.86 -4.32 25.99
N ALA A 158 14.87 -3.26 26.81
CA ALA A 158 14.93 -1.89 26.31
C ALA A 158 16.25 -1.56 25.61
N THR A 159 17.39 -2.09 26.08
CA THR A 159 18.69 -1.88 25.41
C THR A 159 18.77 -2.63 24.09
N VAL A 160 18.28 -3.88 24.01
CA VAL A 160 18.21 -4.62 22.74
C VAL A 160 17.25 -3.94 21.77
N ALA A 161 16.11 -3.45 22.25
CA ALA A 161 15.19 -2.66 21.45
C ALA A 161 15.88 -1.39 20.92
N LEU A 162 16.67 -0.68 21.72
CA LEU A 162 17.44 0.48 21.27
C LEU A 162 18.39 0.13 20.11
N PHE A 163 19.15 -0.96 20.22
CA PHE A 163 20.04 -1.39 19.14
C PHE A 163 19.28 -1.76 17.86
N LEU A 164 18.12 -2.41 18.01
CA LEU A 164 17.22 -2.70 16.90
C LEU A 164 16.74 -1.41 16.21
N HIS A 165 16.28 -0.42 16.98
CA HIS A 165 15.81 0.85 16.44
C HIS A 165 16.91 1.62 15.70
N LEU A 166 18.12 1.68 16.26
CA LEU A 166 19.27 2.29 15.60
C LEU A 166 19.59 1.61 14.27
N TYR A 167 19.54 0.27 14.24
CA TYR A 167 19.75 -0.48 13.02
C TYR A 167 18.67 -0.22 11.96
N VAL A 168 17.39 -0.30 12.33
CA VAL A 168 16.27 -0.05 11.41
C VAL A 168 16.32 1.39 10.88
N CYS A 169 16.54 2.38 11.75
CA CYS A 169 16.68 3.78 11.35
C CYS A 169 17.86 3.99 10.40
N HIS A 170 19.01 3.34 10.65
CA HIS A 170 20.16 3.40 9.75
C HIS A 170 19.84 2.84 8.36
N VAL A 171 19.14 1.69 8.29
CA VAL A 171 18.71 1.10 7.01
C VAL A 171 17.72 2.02 6.29
N LEU A 172 16.69 2.51 6.97
CA LEU A 172 15.70 3.42 6.37
C LEU A 172 16.35 4.72 5.87
N TRP A 173 17.24 5.32 6.66
CA TRP A 173 17.99 6.50 6.26
C TRP A 173 18.80 6.27 4.99
N LYS A 174 19.53 5.14 4.92
CA LYS A 174 20.27 4.75 3.73
C LYS A 174 19.33 4.61 2.53
N GLU A 175 18.20 3.95 2.69
CA GLU A 175 17.24 3.77 1.60
C GLU A 175 16.60 5.09 1.14
N PHE A 176 16.36 6.06 2.04
CA PHE A 176 15.92 7.40 1.66
C PHE A 176 16.95 8.12 0.78
N HIS A 177 18.24 8.01 1.09
CA HIS A 177 19.29 8.51 0.20
C HIS A 177 19.31 7.81 -1.16
N VAL A 178 19.10 6.48 -1.19
CA VAL A 178 19.16 5.80 -2.47
C VAL A 178 17.94 6.07 -3.35
N ILE A 179 16.73 6.12 -2.79
CA ILE A 179 15.55 6.50 -3.60
C ILE A 179 15.68 7.91 -4.14
N THR A 180 16.17 8.87 -3.35
CA THR A 180 16.38 10.24 -3.82
C THR A 180 17.41 10.30 -4.95
N ASN A 181 18.50 9.56 -4.85
CA ASN A 181 19.49 9.47 -5.94
C ASN A 181 18.92 8.84 -7.21
N ILE A 182 18.21 7.71 -7.09
CA ILE A 182 17.57 7.04 -8.23
C ILE A 182 16.54 7.96 -8.89
N ARG A 183 15.77 8.69 -8.07
CA ARG A 183 14.79 9.67 -8.55
C ARG A 183 15.44 10.81 -9.31
N GLN A 184 16.51 11.39 -8.78
CA GLN A 184 17.23 12.44 -9.47
C GLN A 184 17.82 11.94 -10.80
N GLN A 185 18.34 10.71 -10.85
CA GLN A 185 18.80 10.11 -12.10
C GLN A 185 17.67 9.92 -13.11
N TYR A 186 16.51 9.43 -12.67
CA TYR A 186 15.31 9.29 -13.50
C TYR A 186 14.85 10.64 -14.06
N LEU A 187 14.72 11.66 -13.21
CA LEU A 187 14.30 13.00 -13.65
C LEU A 187 15.30 13.64 -14.61
N ARG A 188 16.61 13.41 -14.43
CA ARG A 188 17.64 13.86 -15.39
C ARG A 188 17.54 13.14 -16.74
N ARG A 189 17.30 11.83 -16.74
CA ARG A 189 17.05 11.08 -17.98
C ARG A 189 15.81 11.61 -18.70
N MET A 190 14.76 11.93 -17.95
CA MET A 190 13.55 12.54 -18.51
C MET A 190 13.81 13.94 -19.06
N ALA A 191 14.59 14.77 -18.37
CA ALA A 191 14.94 16.10 -18.85
C ALA A 191 15.76 16.10 -20.14
N ARG A 192 16.56 15.05 -20.39
CA ARG A 192 17.30 14.85 -21.65
C ARG A 192 16.41 14.27 -22.77
N SER A 193 15.26 13.72 -22.43
CA SER A 193 14.30 13.22 -23.41
C SER A 193 13.52 14.38 -24.03
N ALA A 194 13.15 14.26 -25.30
CA ALA A 194 12.28 15.23 -25.98
C ALA A 194 10.84 15.26 -25.40
N VAL A 195 10.55 14.39 -24.44
CA VAL A 195 9.23 14.09 -23.93
C VAL A 195 9.14 14.58 -22.48
N ILE A 196 8.71 15.83 -22.32
CA ILE A 196 8.53 16.50 -21.03
C ILE A 196 7.04 16.41 -20.63
N PRO A 197 6.72 16.02 -19.39
CA PRO A 197 5.33 15.94 -18.94
C PRO A 197 4.67 17.33 -18.92
N PRO A 198 3.46 17.47 -19.48
CA PRO A 198 2.74 18.73 -19.46
C PRO A 198 2.22 19.02 -18.04
N ILE A 199 2.13 20.31 -17.70
CA ILE A 199 1.59 20.79 -16.43
C ILE A 199 0.11 21.12 -16.61
N LEU A 200 -0.74 20.54 -15.78
CA LEU A 200 -2.13 20.93 -15.66
C LEU A 200 -2.26 22.09 -14.69
N VAL A 201 -2.95 23.14 -15.12
CA VAL A 201 -3.32 24.28 -14.31
C VAL A 201 -4.82 24.20 -14.07
N THR A 202 -5.23 24.14 -12.81
CA THR A 202 -6.64 24.07 -12.39
C THR A 202 -7.04 25.31 -11.59
N ASP A 203 -8.34 25.54 -11.47
CA ASP A 203 -8.94 26.62 -10.69
C ASP A 203 -8.48 28.03 -11.15
N ILE A 204 -8.47 28.23 -12.48
CA ILE A 204 -8.16 29.53 -13.10
C ILE A 204 -9.36 30.50 -12.93
N PRO A 205 -9.20 31.65 -12.25
CA PRO A 205 -10.26 32.63 -12.06
C PRO A 205 -10.67 33.27 -13.39
N ALA A 206 -11.93 33.71 -13.48
CA ALA A 206 -12.52 34.26 -14.69
C ALA A 206 -11.72 35.43 -15.30
N ASP A 207 -11.06 36.20 -14.45
CA ASP A 207 -10.32 37.42 -14.82
C ASP A 207 -9.04 37.14 -15.62
N ILE A 208 -8.50 35.91 -15.58
CA ILE A 208 -7.25 35.53 -16.24
C ILE A 208 -7.42 34.33 -17.18
N GLN A 209 -8.64 34.09 -17.69
CA GLN A 209 -8.91 32.93 -18.57
C GLN A 209 -8.39 33.12 -19.99
N ASP A 210 -8.02 34.34 -20.38
CA ASP A 210 -7.52 34.64 -21.71
C ASP A 210 -6.15 34.02 -21.94
N ARG A 211 -5.97 33.40 -23.11
CA ARG A 211 -4.73 32.70 -23.48
C ARG A 211 -3.51 33.62 -23.41
N GLU A 212 -3.65 34.88 -23.80
CA GLU A 212 -2.57 35.87 -23.79
C GLU A 212 -2.13 36.19 -22.36
N ILE A 213 -3.10 36.42 -21.45
CA ILE A 213 -2.84 36.72 -20.04
C ILE A 213 -2.18 35.51 -19.35
N LEU A 214 -2.68 34.29 -19.62
CA LEU A 214 -2.07 33.08 -19.08
C LEU A 214 -0.64 32.90 -19.56
N THR A 215 -0.38 33.09 -20.86
CA THR A 215 0.98 33.00 -21.39
C THR A 215 1.90 34.01 -20.70
N GLN A 216 1.45 35.26 -20.48
CA GLN A 216 2.22 36.27 -19.74
C GLN A 216 2.57 35.86 -18.31
N ILE A 217 1.71 35.11 -17.62
CA ILE A 217 1.99 34.57 -16.28
C ILE A 217 3.14 33.54 -16.31
N PHE A 218 3.28 32.80 -17.41
CA PHE A 218 4.30 31.74 -17.56
C PHE A 218 5.61 32.22 -18.19
N VAL A 219 5.62 33.38 -18.86
CA VAL A 219 6.84 34.00 -19.44
C VAL A 219 8.02 34.08 -18.45
N PRO A 220 7.84 34.48 -17.17
CA PRO A 220 8.94 34.54 -16.20
C PRO A 220 9.66 33.20 -15.96
N PHE A 221 8.99 32.07 -16.23
CA PHE A 221 9.60 30.73 -16.12
C PHE A 221 10.24 30.29 -17.43
N CYS A 222 9.61 30.59 -18.56
CA CYS A 222 10.14 30.28 -19.88
C CYS A 222 9.46 31.12 -20.99
N ASN A 223 10.27 31.68 -21.89
CA ASN A 223 9.79 32.48 -23.03
C ASN A 223 8.93 31.69 -24.03
N HIS A 224 9.05 30.35 -24.07
CA HIS A 224 8.39 29.49 -25.06
C HIS A 224 7.41 28.47 -24.43
N ALA A 225 6.67 28.86 -23.39
CA ALA A 225 5.63 28.01 -22.82
C ALA A 225 4.38 27.96 -23.73
N GLU A 226 3.95 26.76 -24.13
CA GLU A 226 2.74 26.59 -24.94
C GLU A 226 1.52 26.29 -24.05
N VAL A 227 0.48 27.12 -24.16
CA VAL A 227 -0.78 26.96 -23.42
C VAL A 227 -1.85 26.36 -24.34
N SER A 228 -2.43 25.23 -23.92
CA SER A 228 -3.51 24.50 -24.60
C SER A 228 -4.70 24.26 -23.67
N PHE A 229 -5.92 24.22 -24.22
CA PHE A 229 -7.14 23.96 -23.46
C PHE A 229 -7.68 22.55 -23.79
N PRO A 230 -7.52 21.56 -22.89
CA PRO A 230 -7.78 20.15 -23.22
C PRO A 230 -9.25 19.83 -23.51
N LEU A 231 -10.18 20.66 -23.04
CA LEU A 231 -11.62 20.44 -23.11
C LEU A 231 -12.30 21.35 -24.14
N GLU A 232 -11.53 21.94 -25.07
CA GLU A 232 -12.03 22.89 -26.05
C GLU A 232 -13.13 22.28 -26.95
N SER A 233 -12.97 21.04 -27.41
CA SER A 233 -14.00 20.34 -28.21
C SER A 233 -15.31 20.17 -27.44
N LYS A 234 -15.24 19.72 -26.18
CA LYS A 234 -16.42 19.56 -25.31
C LYS A 234 -17.04 20.91 -24.96
N ARG A 235 -16.22 21.94 -24.76
CA ARG A 235 -16.65 23.32 -24.52
C ARG A 235 -17.46 23.83 -25.70
N VAL A 236 -16.96 23.72 -26.94
CA VAL A 236 -17.65 24.20 -28.14
C VAL A 236 -19.03 23.54 -28.29
N ILE A 237 -19.12 22.23 -28.07
CA ILE A 237 -20.40 21.50 -28.12
C ILE A 237 -21.37 22.02 -27.05
N LYS A 238 -20.89 22.25 -25.82
CA LYS A 238 -21.71 22.71 -24.70
C LYS A 238 -22.10 24.18 -24.81
N GLU A 239 -21.25 24.99 -25.43
CA GLU A 239 -21.49 26.40 -25.70
C GLU A 239 -22.55 26.54 -26.79
N ALA A 240 -22.55 25.68 -27.82
CA ALA A 240 -23.64 25.56 -28.78
C ALA A 240 -24.97 25.14 -28.11
N GLU A 241 -24.97 24.10 -27.26
CA GLU A 241 -26.16 23.66 -26.50
C GLU A 241 -26.72 24.80 -25.62
N TYR A 242 -25.84 25.56 -24.97
CA TYR A 242 -26.22 26.71 -24.15
C TYR A 242 -26.86 27.84 -24.99
N ASN A 243 -26.26 28.16 -26.14
CA ASN A 243 -26.74 29.21 -27.03
C ASN A 243 -28.09 28.85 -27.66
N GLU A 244 -28.31 27.58 -28.03
CA GLU A 244 -29.60 27.08 -28.54
C GLU A 244 -30.71 27.19 -27.48
N LEU A 245 -30.41 26.81 -26.23
CA LEU A 245 -31.33 26.97 -25.12
C LEU A 245 -31.62 28.44 -24.79
N LEU A 246 -30.63 29.32 -24.93
CA LEU A 246 -30.79 30.75 -24.72
C LEU A 246 -31.69 31.36 -25.82
N CYS A 247 -31.47 31.00 -27.08
CA CYS A 247 -32.31 31.41 -28.20
C CYS A 247 -33.76 30.94 -28.03
N SER A 248 -33.98 29.66 -27.69
CA SER A 248 -35.34 29.13 -27.47
C SER A 248 -36.03 29.76 -26.26
N ALA A 249 -35.30 30.16 -25.22
CA ALA A 249 -35.85 30.89 -24.08
C ALA A 249 -36.27 32.34 -24.45
N VAL A 250 -35.50 33.01 -25.31
CA VAL A 250 -35.79 34.38 -25.78
C VAL A 250 -36.96 34.40 -26.77
N HIS A 251 -37.08 33.39 -27.63
CA HIS A 251 -38.13 33.31 -28.66
C HIS A 251 -39.48 32.78 -28.15
N GLN A 252 -39.63 32.48 -26.85
CA GLN A 252 -40.94 32.09 -26.32
C GLN A 252 -41.89 33.30 -26.32
N PRO A 253 -42.97 33.30 -27.12
CA PRO A 253 -43.91 34.41 -27.15
C PRO A 253 -44.58 34.56 -25.79
N ILE A 254 -44.77 35.80 -25.35
CA ILE A 254 -45.65 36.16 -24.23
C ILE A 254 -47.08 35.88 -24.70
N GLN A 255 -47.49 34.61 -24.71
CA GLN A 255 -48.85 34.22 -25.09
C GLN A 255 -49.78 34.25 -23.87
N ASP A 256 -50.96 34.80 -24.12
CA ASP A 256 -51.91 35.38 -23.18
C ASP A 256 -52.33 34.48 -21.99
N CYS A 257 -52.56 35.12 -20.84
CA CYS A 257 -52.65 34.49 -19.51
C CYS A 257 -54.01 33.85 -19.16
N ARG A 258 -54.69 33.18 -20.10
CA ARG A 258 -55.98 32.48 -19.84
C ARG A 258 -55.87 30.97 -20.04
N GLY A 259 -55.49 30.23 -19.01
CA GLY A 259 -55.45 28.76 -19.01
C GLY A 259 -55.65 28.16 -17.61
N LYS A 260 -56.15 26.92 -17.54
CA LYS A 260 -56.48 26.19 -16.30
C LYS A 260 -55.25 26.10 -15.37
N LEU A 261 -55.46 26.03 -14.06
CA LEU A 261 -54.40 26.02 -13.04
C LEU A 261 -53.32 24.94 -13.31
N LYS A 262 -53.74 23.77 -13.82
CA LYS A 262 -52.87 22.66 -14.24
C LYS A 262 -51.88 23.06 -15.34
N ASP A 263 -52.32 23.80 -16.35
CA ASP A 263 -51.47 24.26 -17.47
C ASP A 263 -50.47 25.33 -17.04
N ARG A 264 -50.84 26.12 -16.02
CA ARG A 264 -49.97 27.11 -15.38
C ARG A 264 -48.86 26.44 -14.57
N PHE A 265 -49.18 25.38 -13.83
CA PHE A 265 -48.20 24.58 -13.08
C PHE A 265 -47.19 23.88 -14.00
N VAL A 266 -47.67 23.24 -15.08
CA VAL A 266 -46.81 22.57 -16.07
C VAL A 266 -45.85 23.57 -16.75
N ARG A 267 -46.33 24.77 -17.14
CA ARG A 267 -45.48 25.83 -17.72
C ARG A 267 -44.47 26.41 -16.71
N THR A 268 -44.84 26.52 -15.44
CA THR A 268 -43.93 26.99 -14.40
C THR A 268 -42.82 25.97 -14.16
N MET A 269 -43.17 24.69 -14.16
CA MET A 269 -42.20 23.60 -13.99
C MET A 269 -41.26 23.49 -15.19
N SER A 270 -41.74 23.70 -16.43
CA SER A 270 -40.88 23.69 -17.62
C SER A 270 -39.88 24.84 -17.63
N ARG A 271 -40.30 26.07 -17.27
CA ARG A 271 -39.40 27.23 -17.09
C ARG A 271 -38.37 26.99 -16.00
N PHE A 272 -38.78 26.38 -14.88
CA PHE A 272 -37.86 26.02 -13.80
C PHE A 272 -36.83 24.97 -14.25
N HIS A 273 -37.24 23.95 -15.01
CA HIS A 273 -36.32 22.97 -15.59
C HIS A 273 -35.32 23.60 -16.57
N VAL A 274 -35.76 24.48 -17.47
CA VAL A 274 -34.88 25.20 -18.41
C VAL A 274 -33.89 26.09 -17.66
N LYS A 275 -34.34 26.88 -16.69
CA LYS A 275 -33.47 27.74 -15.86
C LYS A 275 -32.42 26.90 -15.11
N ARG A 276 -32.83 25.77 -14.52
CA ARG A 276 -31.93 24.83 -13.82
C ARG A 276 -30.96 24.13 -14.77
N ARG A 277 -31.34 23.90 -16.03
CA ARG A 277 -30.46 23.34 -17.07
C ARG A 277 -29.45 24.37 -17.56
N MET A 278 -29.88 25.61 -17.84
CA MET A 278 -28.99 26.72 -18.20
C MET A 278 -27.96 27.01 -17.11
N GLN A 279 -28.36 26.98 -15.83
CA GLN A 279 -27.43 27.17 -14.72
C GLN A 279 -26.41 26.03 -14.60
N ARG A 280 -26.82 24.78 -14.85
CA ARG A 280 -25.89 23.64 -14.93
C ARG A 280 -24.88 23.77 -16.07
N LEU A 281 -25.35 24.10 -17.27
CA LEU A 281 -24.50 24.31 -18.45
C LEU A 281 -23.52 25.47 -18.24
N ARG A 282 -23.97 26.59 -17.65
CA ARG A 282 -23.09 27.70 -17.30
C ARG A 282 -21.98 27.28 -16.34
N ASN A 283 -22.31 26.50 -15.31
CA ASN A 283 -21.32 26.01 -14.35
C ASN A 283 -20.34 25.02 -15.00
N GLU A 284 -20.80 24.14 -15.89
CA GLU A 284 -19.94 23.23 -16.67
C GLU A 284 -19.00 24.00 -17.60
N LEU A 285 -19.48 25.02 -18.29
CA LEU A 285 -18.67 25.87 -19.16
C LEU A 285 -17.63 26.66 -18.37
N GLN A 286 -18.00 27.23 -17.21
CA GLN A 286 -17.05 27.88 -16.32
C GLN A 286 -15.98 26.91 -15.83
N HIS A 287 -16.36 25.66 -15.53
CA HIS A 287 -15.43 24.62 -15.14
C HIS A 287 -14.43 24.30 -16.27
N PHE A 288 -14.90 24.12 -17.50
CA PHE A 288 -14.01 23.88 -18.65
C PHE A 288 -13.06 25.03 -18.96
N ARG A 289 -13.47 26.27 -18.71
CA ARG A 289 -12.61 27.46 -18.86
C ARG A 289 -11.59 27.61 -17.73
N SER A 290 -11.83 27.00 -16.57
CA SER A 290 -10.95 27.07 -15.40
C SER A 290 -9.74 26.13 -15.44
N ILE A 291 -9.52 25.42 -16.55
CA ILE A 291 -8.49 24.39 -16.71
C ILE A 291 -7.66 24.67 -17.96
N ALA A 292 -6.35 24.68 -17.81
CA ALA A 292 -5.40 24.81 -18.92
C ALA A 292 -4.27 23.79 -18.78
N ILE A 293 -3.65 23.43 -19.90
CA ILE A 293 -2.42 22.63 -19.93
C ILE A 293 -1.30 23.50 -20.47
N VAL A 294 -0.18 23.52 -19.76
CA VAL A 294 1.01 24.28 -20.10
C VAL A 294 2.14 23.30 -20.37
N GLN A 295 2.71 23.37 -21.57
CA GLN A 295 3.86 22.59 -21.97
C GLN A 295 5.11 23.47 -21.95
N PHE A 296 6.12 23.03 -21.19
CA PHE A 296 7.41 23.70 -21.09
C PHE A 296 8.46 22.98 -21.93
N PRO A 297 9.38 23.71 -22.57
CA PRO A 297 10.49 23.11 -23.32
C PRO A 297 11.60 22.56 -22.43
N SER A 298 11.64 22.94 -21.14
CA SER A 298 12.59 22.41 -20.17
C SER A 298 11.86 21.87 -18.93
N LEU A 299 12.30 20.68 -18.47
CA LEU A 299 11.74 20.05 -17.27
C LEU A 299 12.00 20.88 -16.00
N LEU A 300 13.13 21.60 -15.97
CA LEU A 300 13.48 22.44 -14.84
C LEU A 300 12.52 23.63 -14.72
N ALA A 301 12.20 24.32 -15.82
CA ALA A 301 11.20 25.40 -15.79
C ALA A 301 9.82 24.88 -15.36
N ALA A 302 9.43 23.69 -15.83
CA ALA A 302 8.22 23.02 -15.40
C ALA A 302 8.22 22.81 -13.86
N HIS A 303 9.29 22.26 -13.30
CA HIS A 303 9.40 22.05 -11.86
C HIS A 303 9.46 23.33 -11.03
N LEU A 304 10.10 24.40 -11.54
CA LEU A 304 10.07 25.71 -10.89
C LEU A 304 8.65 26.29 -10.87
N CYS A 305 7.91 26.16 -11.97
CA CYS A 305 6.52 26.57 -12.03
C CYS A 305 5.64 25.81 -11.02
N LEU A 306 5.90 24.52 -10.79
CA LEU A 306 5.17 23.73 -9.79
C LEU A 306 5.45 24.13 -8.34
N GLN A 307 6.62 24.72 -8.08
CA GLN A 307 7.02 25.17 -6.75
C GLN A 307 6.55 26.60 -6.48
N ALA A 308 6.37 27.39 -7.53
CA ALA A 308 5.91 28.76 -7.43
C ALA A 308 4.41 28.83 -7.12
N GLN A 309 4.04 29.74 -6.24
CA GLN A 309 2.63 30.07 -6.00
C GLN A 309 2.19 31.12 -7.04
N LEU A 310 1.35 30.70 -7.99
CA LEU A 310 0.88 31.57 -9.09
C LEU A 310 -0.31 32.46 -8.70
N GLY A 311 -1.13 32.01 -7.74
CA GLY A 311 -2.33 32.73 -7.30
C GLY A 311 -2.11 33.59 -6.05
N GLN A 312 -2.66 34.82 -6.05
CA GLN A 312 -2.72 35.69 -4.87
C GLN A 312 -3.64 35.13 -3.78
N LYS A 313 -4.68 34.39 -4.16
CA LYS A 313 -5.62 33.74 -3.24
C LYS A 313 -5.23 32.27 -3.04
N PRO A 314 -5.47 31.70 -1.85
CA PRO A 314 -5.30 30.26 -1.67
C PRO A 314 -6.23 29.52 -2.62
N SER A 315 -5.77 28.37 -3.14
CA SER A 315 -6.52 27.50 -4.07
C SER A 315 -6.90 28.10 -5.43
N THR A 316 -6.28 29.20 -5.86
CA THR A 316 -6.40 29.70 -7.25
C THR A 316 -5.13 29.37 -8.05
N VAL A 317 -5.30 28.97 -9.32
CA VAL A 317 -4.20 28.65 -10.25
C VAL A 317 -3.27 27.58 -9.66
N VAL A 318 -3.82 26.40 -9.40
CA VAL A 318 -3.06 25.27 -8.84
C VAL A 318 -2.45 24.46 -9.97
N THR A 319 -1.15 24.19 -9.88
CA THR A 319 -0.43 23.42 -10.89
C THR A 319 -0.21 21.97 -10.45
N HIS A 320 -0.46 21.03 -11.35
CA HIS A 320 -0.28 19.59 -11.16
C HIS A 320 0.51 19.00 -12.31
N VAL A 321 1.39 18.04 -12.03
CA VAL A 321 2.05 17.25 -13.08
C VAL A 321 1.07 16.22 -13.60
N ILE A 322 0.89 16.18 -14.92
CA ILE A 322 0.21 15.06 -15.58
C ILE A 322 1.27 14.11 -16.10
N ASP A 323 1.09 12.83 -15.79
CA ASP A 323 1.83 11.76 -16.44
C ASP A 323 1.25 11.51 -17.84
N GLN A 324 2.08 11.60 -18.88
CA GLN A 324 1.62 11.63 -20.28
C GLN A 324 0.85 10.38 -20.72
N SER A 325 1.02 9.26 -20.00
CA SER A 325 0.34 7.99 -20.28
C SER A 325 -1.13 7.96 -19.83
N ALA A 326 -1.55 8.90 -18.96
CA ALA A 326 -2.93 9.02 -18.56
C ALA A 326 -3.70 9.81 -19.62
N THR A 327 -4.61 9.14 -20.35
CA THR A 327 -5.63 9.82 -21.14
C THR A 327 -6.26 10.91 -20.28
N ILE A 328 -6.27 12.17 -20.76
CA ILE A 328 -6.82 13.31 -20.03
C ILE A 328 -8.32 13.10 -19.84
N ASP A 329 -8.65 12.37 -18.79
CA ASP A 329 -10.01 12.05 -18.40
C ASP A 329 -10.63 13.29 -17.77
N ALA A 330 -11.93 13.50 -18.02
CA ALA A 330 -12.69 14.58 -17.40
C ALA A 330 -12.64 14.55 -15.85
N ARG A 331 -12.22 13.43 -15.26
CA ARG A 331 -12.03 13.24 -13.81
C ARG A 331 -10.76 13.90 -13.27
N VAL A 332 -9.68 13.98 -14.06
CA VAL A 332 -8.42 14.64 -13.66
C VAL A 332 -8.59 16.15 -13.58
N CYS A 333 -9.50 16.68 -14.39
CA CYS A 333 -9.80 18.10 -14.58
C CYS A 333 -10.68 18.74 -13.48
N ARG A 334 -10.95 18.05 -12.36
CA ARG A 334 -11.94 18.49 -11.36
C ARG A 334 -11.39 19.61 -10.46
N GLY A 335 -12.21 20.61 -10.15
CA GLY A 335 -11.79 21.77 -9.33
C GLY A 335 -11.46 21.40 -7.88
N GLY A 336 -10.58 22.18 -7.23
CA GLY A 336 -9.95 21.84 -5.95
C GLY A 336 -10.93 21.58 -4.80
N THR A 337 -12.02 22.36 -4.71
CA THR A 337 -13.06 22.16 -3.67
C THR A 337 -13.84 20.87 -3.88
N SER A 338 -14.20 20.55 -5.13
CA SER A 338 -14.88 19.30 -5.47
C SER A 338 -13.97 18.10 -5.18
N VAL A 339 -12.66 18.23 -5.42
CA VAL A 339 -11.66 17.21 -5.10
C VAL A 339 -11.55 17.00 -3.60
N MET A 340 -11.51 18.07 -2.81
CA MET A 340 -11.43 17.98 -1.34
C MET A 340 -12.68 17.29 -0.76
N ILE A 341 -13.88 17.67 -1.22
CA ILE A 341 -15.14 17.05 -0.80
C ILE A 341 -15.16 15.57 -1.17
N GLN A 342 -14.76 15.22 -2.39
CA GLN A 342 -14.70 13.82 -2.83
C GLN A 342 -13.70 13.03 -2.00
N ASN A 343 -12.50 13.56 -1.73
CA ASN A 343 -11.51 12.90 -0.89
C ASN A 343 -12.06 12.68 0.53
N CYS A 344 -12.73 13.68 1.13
CA CYS A 344 -13.36 13.54 2.43
C CYS A 344 -14.46 12.47 2.44
N LEU A 345 -15.35 12.50 1.45
CA LEU A 345 -16.40 11.48 1.26
C LEU A 345 -15.80 10.08 1.08
N THR A 346 -14.77 9.94 0.26
CA THR A 346 -14.05 8.68 0.07
C THR A 346 -13.42 8.22 1.38
N THR A 347 -12.73 9.08 2.13
CA THR A 347 -12.14 8.72 3.42
C THR A 347 -13.22 8.28 4.43
N VAL A 348 -14.33 9.00 4.55
CA VAL A 348 -15.45 8.65 5.44
C VAL A 348 -16.11 7.33 5.01
N PHE A 349 -16.29 7.12 3.71
CA PHE A 349 -16.81 5.88 3.17
C PHE A 349 -15.89 4.71 3.48
N LEU A 350 -14.57 4.88 3.29
CA LEU A 350 -13.58 3.86 3.59
C LEU A 350 -13.52 3.54 5.09
N ILE A 351 -13.62 4.54 5.96
CA ILE A 351 -13.71 4.32 7.41
C ILE A 351 -14.98 3.53 7.73
N SER A 352 -16.14 3.92 7.19
CA SER A 352 -17.40 3.21 7.38
C SER A 352 -17.34 1.75 6.90
N CYS A 353 -16.79 1.52 5.70
CA CYS A 353 -16.54 0.17 5.19
C CYS A 353 -15.58 -0.60 6.09
N SER A 354 -14.50 0.02 6.58
CA SER A 354 -13.58 -0.63 7.50
C SER A 354 -14.28 -1.07 8.79
N LEU A 355 -15.17 -0.25 9.36
CA LEU A 355 -15.94 -0.60 10.56
C LEU A 355 -16.88 -1.79 10.32
N LEU A 356 -17.60 -1.81 9.18
CA LEU A 356 -18.43 -2.94 8.76
C LEU A 356 -17.63 -4.24 8.61
N TRP A 357 -16.37 -4.13 8.22
CA TRP A 357 -15.46 -5.24 7.97
C TRP A 357 -14.76 -5.80 9.21
N VAL A 358 -14.88 -5.13 10.36
CA VAL A 358 -14.32 -5.61 11.62
C VAL A 358 -14.90 -6.98 12.00
N VAL A 359 -16.20 -7.21 11.78
CA VAL A 359 -16.87 -8.44 12.25
C VAL A 359 -16.33 -9.71 11.59
N PRO A 360 -16.24 -9.83 10.24
CA PRO A 360 -15.65 -11.01 9.60
C PRO A 360 -14.19 -11.25 9.97
N ILE A 361 -13.40 -10.19 10.13
CA ILE A 361 -11.96 -10.30 10.40
C ILE A 361 -11.71 -10.61 11.89
N ALA A 362 -12.51 -10.04 12.79
CA ALA A 362 -12.48 -10.43 14.19
C ALA A 362 -12.79 -11.92 14.35
N MET A 363 -13.72 -12.47 13.55
CA MET A 363 -14.04 -13.90 13.59
C MET A 363 -12.84 -14.80 13.28
N THR A 364 -11.97 -14.43 12.33
CA THR A 364 -10.78 -15.23 12.02
C THR A 364 -9.75 -15.18 13.17
N GLY A 365 -9.63 -14.03 13.84
CA GLY A 365 -8.84 -13.89 15.07
C GLY A 365 -9.37 -14.77 16.21
N LEU A 366 -10.69 -14.76 16.45
CA LEU A 366 -11.34 -15.62 17.46
C LEU A 366 -11.23 -17.11 17.13
N LEU A 367 -11.34 -17.48 15.85
CA LEU A 367 -11.23 -18.87 15.39
C LEU A 367 -9.87 -19.48 15.74
N SER A 368 -8.81 -18.66 15.77
CA SER A 368 -7.48 -19.14 16.14
C SER A 368 -7.39 -19.62 17.60
N GLN A 369 -8.33 -19.23 18.47
CA GLN A 369 -8.37 -19.60 19.89
C GLN A 369 -9.40 -20.70 20.18
N VAL A 370 -9.39 -21.78 19.40
CA VAL A 370 -10.32 -22.93 19.39
C VAL A 370 -10.80 -23.43 20.76
N VAL A 371 -10.07 -23.15 21.84
CA VAL A 371 -10.35 -23.52 23.24
C VAL A 371 -11.76 -23.12 23.74
N TYR A 372 -12.44 -22.09 23.20
CA TYR A 372 -13.73 -21.59 23.76
C TYR A 372 -14.94 -21.57 22.81
N LEU A 373 -14.77 -22.02 21.56
CA LEU A 373 -15.79 -21.95 20.51
C LEU A 373 -17.00 -22.88 20.69
N LYS A 374 -17.02 -23.75 21.70
CA LYS A 374 -18.21 -24.56 22.02
C LYS A 374 -19.44 -23.71 22.39
N SER A 375 -19.26 -22.46 22.81
CA SER A 375 -20.36 -21.56 23.20
C SER A 375 -20.96 -20.72 22.06
N VAL A 376 -20.30 -20.62 20.89
CA VAL A 376 -20.72 -19.75 19.76
C VAL A 376 -21.06 -20.58 18.50
N SER A 377 -21.47 -21.83 18.68
CA SER A 377 -21.68 -22.79 17.58
C SER A 377 -22.96 -22.57 16.77
N ALA A 378 -23.90 -21.73 17.23
CA ALA A 378 -25.19 -21.54 16.55
C ALA A 378 -25.15 -20.53 15.38
N CYS A 379 -24.23 -19.55 15.41
CA CYS A 379 -24.13 -18.51 14.36
C CYS A 379 -23.17 -18.91 13.23
N VAL A 380 -22.18 -19.76 13.53
CA VAL A 380 -21.09 -20.16 12.61
C VAL A 380 -21.51 -21.30 11.65
N ALA A 381 -22.50 -22.12 12.01
CA ALA A 381 -22.87 -23.31 11.24
C ALA A 381 -23.59 -23.04 9.88
N ARG A 382 -23.86 -21.77 9.51
CA ARG A 382 -24.67 -21.42 8.32
C ARG A 382 -23.90 -20.82 7.15
N LEU A 383 -22.60 -20.57 7.26
CA LEU A 383 -21.80 -20.00 6.18
C LEU A 383 -20.68 -20.97 5.79
N SER A 384 -20.58 -21.31 4.50
CA SER A 384 -19.45 -22.11 4.01
C SER A 384 -18.14 -21.31 4.15
N GLU A 385 -17.15 -21.87 4.82
CA GLU A 385 -15.84 -21.24 5.11
C GLU A 385 -15.15 -20.70 3.85
N PHE A 386 -15.35 -21.37 2.72
CA PHE A 386 -14.80 -21.00 1.44
C PHE A 386 -15.44 -19.74 0.83
N GLN A 387 -16.77 -19.58 0.91
CA GLN A 387 -17.44 -18.41 0.33
C GLN A 387 -17.19 -17.15 1.17
N LEU A 388 -17.09 -17.29 2.50
CA LEU A 388 -16.72 -16.16 3.35
C LEU A 388 -15.29 -15.70 3.04
N GLY A 389 -14.33 -16.62 2.94
CA GLY A 389 -12.94 -16.30 2.64
C GLY A 389 -12.71 -15.65 1.28
N LEU A 390 -13.43 -16.10 0.23
CA LEU A 390 -13.29 -15.53 -1.11
C LEU A 390 -13.88 -14.11 -1.21
N ILE A 391 -15.04 -13.89 -0.60
CA ILE A 391 -15.69 -12.57 -0.52
C ILE A 391 -14.86 -11.63 0.37
N GLN A 392 -14.31 -12.14 1.47
CA GLN A 392 -13.45 -11.41 2.42
C GLN A 392 -12.11 -10.98 1.80
N ALA A 393 -11.55 -11.75 0.87
CA ALA A 393 -10.29 -11.40 0.21
C ALA A 393 -10.47 -10.43 -0.98
N LEU A 394 -11.50 -10.62 -1.82
CA LEU A 394 -11.65 -9.85 -3.06
C LEU A 394 -12.40 -8.52 -2.90
N LEU A 395 -13.40 -8.43 -2.01
CA LEU A 395 -14.32 -7.30 -2.02
C LEU A 395 -13.69 -5.95 -1.57
N PRO A 396 -12.78 -5.89 -0.58
CA PRO A 396 -12.13 -4.62 -0.21
C PRO A 396 -11.20 -4.14 -1.32
N GLN A 397 -10.46 -5.06 -1.94
CA GLN A 397 -9.51 -4.76 -3.00
C GLN A 397 -10.22 -4.19 -4.22
N VAL A 398 -11.36 -4.78 -4.60
CA VAL A 398 -12.17 -4.32 -5.73
C VAL A 398 -12.93 -3.02 -5.39
N ALA A 399 -13.49 -2.89 -4.19
CA ALA A 399 -14.21 -1.68 -3.78
C ALA A 399 -13.28 -0.46 -3.67
N LEU A 400 -12.08 -0.63 -3.11
CA LEU A 400 -11.07 0.43 -3.00
C LEU A 400 -10.53 0.84 -4.38
N ALA A 401 -10.27 -0.13 -5.26
CA ALA A 401 -9.80 0.14 -6.62
C ALA A 401 -10.88 0.79 -7.50
N ALA A 402 -12.15 0.46 -7.31
CA ALA A 402 -13.26 1.04 -8.06
C ALA A 402 -13.64 2.45 -7.62
N LEU A 403 -13.39 2.82 -6.35
CA LEU A 403 -13.83 4.10 -5.78
C LEU A 403 -12.83 5.25 -5.98
N ILE A 404 -11.57 4.94 -6.27
CA ILE A 404 -10.49 5.94 -6.36
C ILE A 404 -9.96 5.98 -7.79
N ASP A 405 -9.80 7.19 -8.33
CA ASP A 405 -9.29 7.41 -9.67
C ASP A 405 -7.92 6.75 -9.88
N ALA A 406 -7.78 6.03 -10.99
CA ALA A 406 -6.54 5.37 -11.41
C ALA A 406 -5.36 6.35 -11.58
N SER A 407 -5.64 7.65 -11.73
CA SER A 407 -4.65 8.73 -11.81
C SER A 407 -3.97 9.06 -10.47
N ARG A 408 -4.52 8.61 -9.33
CA ARG A 408 -3.98 8.89 -7.98
C ARG A 408 -3.47 7.65 -7.27
N GLN A 409 -2.59 6.89 -7.94
CA GLN A 409 -2.08 5.61 -7.46
C GLN A 409 -1.46 5.68 -6.04
N VAL A 410 -0.74 6.75 -5.72
CA VAL A 410 -0.14 6.98 -4.40
C VAL A 410 -1.20 7.14 -3.30
N LEU A 411 -2.30 7.85 -3.58
CA LEU A 411 -3.37 8.05 -2.61
C LEU A 411 -4.12 6.75 -2.31
N VAL A 412 -4.32 5.92 -3.34
CA VAL A 412 -4.89 4.56 -3.20
C VAL A 412 -4.02 3.73 -2.27
N GLN A 413 -2.71 3.70 -2.52
CA GLN A 413 -1.75 2.97 -1.69
C GLN A 413 -1.85 3.38 -0.23
N ARG A 414 -1.90 4.69 0.06
CA ARG A 414 -1.97 5.21 1.43
C ARG A 414 -3.21 4.73 2.17
N HIS A 415 -4.39 4.89 1.56
CA HIS A 415 -5.65 4.46 2.20
C HIS A 415 -5.72 2.94 2.34
N TYR A 416 -5.26 2.20 1.33
CA TYR A 416 -5.26 0.75 1.38
C TYR A 416 -4.31 0.19 2.44
N PHE A 417 -3.16 0.83 2.65
CA PHE A 417 -2.26 0.50 3.75
C PHE A 417 -2.93 0.69 5.11
N PHE A 418 -3.54 1.85 5.38
CA PHE A 418 -4.23 2.07 6.65
C PHE A 418 -5.40 1.09 6.86
N PHE A 419 -6.13 0.78 5.79
CA PHE A 419 -7.17 -0.25 5.84
C PHE A 419 -6.59 -1.61 6.25
N LEU A 420 -5.56 -2.09 5.56
CA LEU A 420 -4.92 -3.37 5.89
C LEU A 420 -4.30 -3.36 7.29
N TYR A 421 -3.69 -2.26 7.70
CA TYR A 421 -3.08 -2.12 9.02
C TYR A 421 -4.13 -2.22 10.14
N ILE A 422 -5.23 -1.48 10.03
CA ILE A 422 -6.32 -1.55 11.02
C ILE A 422 -6.93 -2.95 11.03
N GLN A 423 -7.19 -3.52 9.85
CA GLN A 423 -7.92 -4.78 9.73
C GLN A 423 -7.07 -6.01 10.06
N VAL A 424 -5.97 -6.20 9.33
CA VAL A 424 -5.15 -7.41 9.42
C VAL A 424 -4.25 -7.39 10.64
N PHE A 425 -3.80 -6.22 11.10
CA PHE A 425 -2.97 -6.12 12.30
C PHE A 425 -3.80 -5.79 13.54
N LEU A 426 -4.43 -4.61 13.62
CA LEU A 426 -5.03 -4.12 14.87
C LEU A 426 -6.27 -4.94 15.28
N VAL A 427 -7.24 -5.12 14.40
CA VAL A 427 -8.49 -5.87 14.68
C VAL A 427 -8.18 -7.33 15.00
N VAL A 428 -7.33 -7.99 14.22
CA VAL A 428 -6.93 -9.38 14.49
C VAL A 428 -6.20 -9.50 15.82
N SER A 429 -5.27 -8.58 16.15
CA SER A 429 -4.52 -8.62 17.42
C SER A 429 -5.42 -8.45 18.64
N ILE A 430 -6.39 -7.53 18.55
CA ILE A 430 -7.40 -7.35 19.59
C ILE A 430 -8.25 -8.62 19.67
N SER A 431 -8.75 -9.10 18.53
CA SER A 431 -9.69 -10.21 18.47
C SER A 431 -9.11 -11.54 18.98
N SER A 432 -7.87 -11.84 18.61
CA SER A 432 -7.12 -12.98 19.14
C SER A 432 -6.74 -12.79 20.62
N SER A 433 -6.99 -11.64 21.22
CA SER A 433 -6.81 -11.41 22.67
C SER A 433 -8.14 -11.31 23.44
N LEU A 434 -9.27 -11.09 22.74
CA LEU A 434 -10.58 -10.76 23.34
C LEU A 434 -11.12 -11.84 24.27
N THR A 435 -10.91 -13.12 23.97
CA THR A 435 -11.45 -14.21 24.81
C THR A 435 -10.94 -14.14 26.25
N THR A 436 -9.71 -13.65 26.44
CA THR A 436 -9.10 -13.43 27.76
C THR A 436 -9.46 -12.09 28.40
N MET A 437 -10.10 -11.20 27.64
CA MET A 437 -10.31 -9.77 27.94
C MET A 437 -11.71 -9.48 28.44
N ILE A 438 -12.71 -10.21 27.92
CA ILE A 438 -14.13 -9.96 28.18
C ILE A 438 -14.47 -9.91 29.69
N PRO A 439 -13.97 -10.81 30.56
CA PRO A 439 -14.28 -10.76 31.99
C PRO A 439 -13.74 -9.50 32.67
N ASP A 440 -12.61 -8.98 32.20
CA ASP A 440 -11.89 -7.85 32.80
C ASP A 440 -12.40 -6.50 32.24
N MET A 441 -12.78 -6.45 30.95
CA MET A 441 -13.35 -5.25 30.31
C MET A 441 -14.74 -4.88 30.84
N ILE A 442 -15.54 -5.86 31.27
CA ILE A 442 -16.86 -5.59 31.89
C ILE A 442 -16.69 -4.89 33.24
N ARG A 443 -15.54 -5.10 33.91
CA ARG A 443 -15.28 -4.56 35.25
C ARG A 443 -14.63 -3.19 35.21
N ASP A 444 -13.74 -2.92 34.25
CA ASP A 444 -13.06 -1.62 34.16
C ASP A 444 -12.71 -1.22 32.72
N ILE A 445 -13.37 -0.17 32.21
CA ILE A 445 -13.16 0.39 30.87
C ILE A 445 -11.85 1.21 30.82
N GLN A 446 -11.38 1.76 31.95
CA GLN A 446 -10.15 2.56 31.98
C GLN A 446 -8.88 1.68 31.83
N ALA A 447 -9.01 0.37 32.09
CA ALA A 447 -7.93 -0.59 31.96
C ALA A 447 -7.69 -1.08 30.51
N ILE A 448 -8.44 -0.63 29.51
CA ILE A 448 -8.32 -1.12 28.12
C ILE A 448 -6.90 -0.97 27.54
N PRO A 449 -6.21 0.18 27.66
CA PRO A 449 -4.84 0.30 27.16
C PRO A 449 -3.86 -0.63 27.88
N ALA A 450 -4.08 -0.81 29.19
CA ALA A 450 -3.28 -1.69 30.04
C ALA A 450 -3.46 -3.17 29.64
N LEU A 451 -4.70 -3.58 29.43
CA LEU A 451 -5.07 -4.90 28.98
C LEU A 451 -4.46 -5.19 27.60
N LEU A 452 -4.60 -4.26 26.65
CA LEU A 452 -4.05 -4.40 25.30
C LEU A 452 -2.54 -4.65 25.35
N ALA A 453 -1.78 -3.86 26.11
CA ALA A 453 -0.34 -4.05 26.23
C ALA A 453 0.06 -5.41 26.85
N ARG A 454 -0.77 -5.97 27.74
CA ARG A 454 -0.53 -7.30 28.34
C ARG A 454 -0.79 -8.46 27.37
N ASN A 455 -1.80 -8.37 26.51
CA ASN A 455 -2.21 -9.50 25.68
C ASN A 455 -1.81 -9.40 24.21
N LEU A 456 -1.39 -8.22 23.72
CA LEU A 456 -0.90 -8.08 22.35
C LEU A 456 0.24 -9.06 21.99
N PRO A 457 1.21 -9.38 22.88
CA PRO A 457 2.22 -10.40 22.57
C PRO A 457 1.64 -11.78 22.25
N LYS A 458 0.50 -12.15 22.85
CA LYS A 458 -0.19 -13.43 22.59
C LYS A 458 -0.79 -13.51 21.19
N ALA A 459 -1.09 -12.36 20.57
CA ALA A 459 -1.55 -12.33 19.18
C ALA A 459 -0.51 -12.83 18.18
N CYS A 460 0.78 -12.90 18.57
CA CYS A 460 1.85 -13.40 17.73
C CYS A 460 1.61 -14.84 17.25
N ASP A 461 0.91 -15.66 18.03
CA ASP A 461 0.57 -17.05 17.67
C ASP A 461 -0.23 -17.14 16.37
N TYR A 462 -1.20 -16.24 16.20
CA TYR A 462 -1.92 -16.10 14.94
C TYR A 462 -0.99 -15.68 13.79
N PHE A 463 -0.12 -14.70 14.04
CA PHE A 463 0.73 -14.12 13.01
C PHE A 463 1.78 -15.09 12.48
N TYR A 464 2.26 -16.05 13.28
CA TYR A 464 3.14 -17.12 12.77
C TYR A 464 2.50 -17.91 11.63
N SER A 465 1.29 -18.42 11.86
CA SER A 465 0.55 -19.21 10.87
C SER A 465 0.13 -18.34 9.69
N TYR A 466 -0.31 -17.11 9.95
CA TYR A 466 -0.68 -16.16 8.90
C TYR A 466 0.49 -15.84 7.95
N LEU A 467 1.69 -15.55 8.48
CA LEU A 467 2.87 -15.24 7.67
C LEU A 467 3.29 -16.42 6.79
N LEU A 468 3.31 -17.64 7.35
CA LEU A 468 3.65 -18.85 6.60
C LEU A 468 2.61 -19.18 5.53
N MET A 469 1.32 -19.08 5.87
CA MET A 469 0.23 -19.23 4.91
C MET A 469 0.35 -18.22 3.78
N GLN A 470 0.60 -16.94 4.11
CA GLN A 470 0.76 -15.89 3.10
C GLN A 470 1.93 -16.18 2.15
N ALA A 471 3.05 -16.71 2.65
CA ALA A 471 4.16 -17.12 1.78
C ALA A 471 3.77 -18.25 0.82
N VAL A 472 3.09 -19.28 1.30
CA VAL A 472 2.59 -20.38 0.46
C VAL A 472 1.59 -19.86 -0.58
N THR A 473 0.63 -19.04 -0.15
CA THR A 473 -0.38 -18.46 -1.03
C THR A 473 0.27 -17.64 -2.14
N GLN A 474 1.23 -16.76 -1.80
CA GLN A 474 1.93 -15.96 -2.81
C GLN A 474 2.80 -16.82 -3.73
N CYS A 475 3.46 -17.86 -3.24
CA CYS A 475 4.16 -18.84 -4.07
C CYS A 475 3.24 -19.49 -5.11
N VAL A 476 2.12 -20.04 -4.65
CA VAL A 476 1.19 -20.78 -5.51
C VAL A 476 0.54 -19.83 -6.51
N LEU A 477 0.03 -18.68 -6.07
CA LEU A 477 -0.56 -17.68 -6.98
C LEU A 477 0.46 -17.20 -8.01
N SER A 478 1.71 -16.97 -7.60
CA SER A 478 2.74 -16.41 -8.47
C SER A 478 3.30 -17.40 -9.47
N PHE A 479 3.61 -18.63 -9.04
CA PHE A 479 4.17 -19.64 -9.91
C PHE A 479 3.13 -20.17 -10.90
N PHE A 480 1.89 -20.40 -10.46
CA PHE A 480 0.83 -20.98 -11.32
C PHE A 480 -0.06 -19.93 -11.99
N GLN A 481 0.18 -18.63 -11.76
CA GLN A 481 -0.56 -17.53 -12.37
C GLN A 481 -2.08 -17.62 -12.17
N LEU A 482 -2.50 -17.99 -10.96
CA LEU A 482 -3.91 -18.08 -10.58
C LEU A 482 -4.45 -16.67 -10.30
N PRO A 483 -5.63 -16.27 -10.85
CA PRO A 483 -6.69 -17.10 -11.43
C PRO A 483 -6.63 -17.28 -12.96
N ARG A 484 -5.68 -16.66 -13.66
CA ARG A 484 -5.65 -16.68 -15.14
C ARG A 484 -5.54 -18.08 -15.71
N SER A 485 -4.66 -18.92 -15.16
CA SER A 485 -4.54 -20.32 -15.57
C SER A 485 -5.85 -21.11 -15.39
N LEU A 486 -6.62 -20.84 -14.33
CA LEU A 486 -7.95 -21.44 -14.14
C LEU A 486 -8.96 -20.92 -15.15
N TRP A 487 -8.91 -19.62 -15.46
CA TRP A 487 -9.79 -19.01 -16.46
C TRP A 487 -9.52 -19.56 -17.86
N ASP A 488 -8.25 -19.70 -18.25
CA ASP A 488 -7.86 -20.28 -19.53
C ASP A 488 -8.19 -21.78 -19.62
N MET A 489 -8.16 -22.50 -18.48
CA MET A 489 -8.67 -23.88 -18.41
C MET A 489 -10.20 -23.94 -18.59
N LEU A 490 -10.92 -22.95 -18.06
CA LEU A 490 -12.39 -22.86 -18.15
C LEU A 490 -12.86 -22.40 -19.54
N THR A 491 -12.13 -21.50 -20.19
CA THR A 491 -12.43 -21.00 -21.54
C THR A 491 -11.52 -21.67 -22.55
N THR A 492 -12.02 -22.67 -23.28
CA THR A 492 -11.30 -23.51 -24.27
C THR A 492 -10.66 -22.77 -25.46
N LYS A 493 -10.64 -21.43 -25.47
CA LYS A 493 -9.96 -20.61 -26.46
C LYS A 493 -8.66 -20.08 -25.87
N PRO A 494 -7.47 -20.56 -26.31
CA PRO A 494 -6.22 -19.97 -25.88
C PRO A 494 -6.15 -18.54 -26.42
N ARG A 495 -6.29 -17.56 -25.52
CA ARG A 495 -5.93 -16.17 -25.85
C ARG A 495 -4.42 -16.15 -26.19
N LYS A 496 -4.02 -15.37 -27.20
CA LYS A 496 -2.61 -15.04 -27.41
C LYS A 496 -2.04 -14.60 -26.06
N SER A 497 -0.91 -15.18 -25.65
CA SER A 497 -0.32 -14.96 -24.33
C SER A 497 0.08 -13.50 -24.19
N THR A 498 -0.80 -12.69 -23.61
CA THR A 498 -0.52 -11.30 -23.25
C THR A 498 0.06 -11.28 -21.86
N ARG A 499 1.02 -10.40 -21.58
CA ARG A 499 1.57 -10.20 -20.22
C ARG A 499 0.44 -9.85 -19.24
N THR A 500 0.59 -10.23 -17.98
CA THR A 500 -0.41 -9.87 -16.96
C THR A 500 -0.17 -8.44 -16.50
N MET A 501 -1.16 -7.58 -16.74
CA MET A 501 -1.14 -6.21 -16.26
C MET A 501 -1.22 -6.17 -14.75
N ILE A 502 -0.25 -5.51 -14.11
CA ILE A 502 -0.19 -5.39 -12.65
C ILE A 502 -0.29 -3.94 -12.20
N THR A 503 -0.98 -3.73 -11.07
CA THR A 503 -1.07 -2.41 -10.43
C THR A 503 -0.28 -2.43 -9.13
N TRP A 504 0.85 -1.73 -9.11
CA TRP A 504 1.79 -1.76 -7.98
C TRP A 504 1.23 -1.15 -6.69
N ASN A 505 0.31 -0.19 -6.82
CA ASN A 505 -0.37 0.49 -5.70
C ASN A 505 -1.12 -0.45 -4.73
N LEU A 506 -1.55 -1.63 -5.18
CA LEU A 506 -2.23 -2.62 -4.34
C LEU A 506 -1.25 -3.60 -3.68
N ILE A 507 -0.04 -3.76 -4.21
CA ILE A 507 0.92 -4.75 -3.73
C ILE A 507 1.78 -4.17 -2.61
N TYR A 508 2.25 -2.93 -2.77
CA TYR A 508 3.06 -2.25 -1.76
C TYR A 508 2.40 -2.26 -0.36
N PRO A 509 1.09 -1.96 -0.19
CA PRO A 509 0.41 -2.02 1.11
C PRO A 509 0.44 -3.40 1.75
N VAL A 510 0.29 -4.47 0.96
CA VAL A 510 0.33 -5.84 1.47
C VAL A 510 1.73 -6.18 1.96
N LEU A 511 2.76 -5.87 1.17
CA LEU A 511 4.15 -6.15 1.52
C LEU A 511 4.62 -5.32 2.73
N THR A 512 4.28 -4.03 2.76
CA THR A 512 4.60 -3.13 3.87
C THR A 512 3.90 -3.55 5.16
N ASN A 513 2.64 -3.98 5.11
CA ASN A 513 1.93 -4.46 6.29
C ASN A 513 2.55 -5.75 6.86
N LEU A 514 2.93 -6.71 6.00
CA LEU A 514 3.65 -7.92 6.44
C LEU A 514 4.97 -7.58 7.13
N LEU A 515 5.74 -6.64 6.57
CA LEU A 515 6.98 -6.18 7.20
C LEU A 515 6.72 -5.44 8.52
N CYS A 516 5.66 -4.62 8.60
CA CYS A 516 5.26 -3.95 9.83
C CYS A 516 4.94 -4.96 10.94
N ILE A 517 4.18 -6.02 10.65
CA ILE A 517 3.87 -7.08 11.62
C ILE A 517 5.16 -7.71 12.16
N CYS A 518 6.10 -8.07 11.27
CA CYS A 518 7.39 -8.64 11.68
C CYS A 518 8.22 -7.66 12.53
N MET A 519 8.20 -6.35 12.21
CA MET A 519 8.87 -5.33 13.00
C MET A 519 8.22 -5.16 14.38
N ILE A 520 6.89 -5.15 14.47
CA ILE A 520 6.15 -5.00 15.73
C ILE A 520 6.45 -6.14 16.69
N PHE A 521 6.47 -7.38 16.21
CA PHE A 521 6.70 -8.54 17.08
C PHE A 521 8.19 -8.90 17.24
N SER A 522 9.11 -8.17 16.60
CA SER A 522 10.55 -8.46 16.63
C SER A 522 11.16 -8.51 18.04
N VAL A 523 10.74 -7.60 18.93
CA VAL A 523 11.20 -7.55 20.33
C VAL A 523 10.30 -8.38 21.23
N THR A 524 8.98 -8.31 21.04
CA THR A 524 8.02 -9.00 21.93
C THR A 524 8.06 -10.51 21.78
N SER A 525 8.23 -11.01 20.55
CA SER A 525 8.23 -12.44 20.20
C SER A 525 9.29 -12.70 19.12
N PRO A 526 10.57 -12.76 19.48
CA PRO A 526 11.70 -12.68 18.54
C PRO A 526 11.75 -13.82 17.53
N LEU A 527 11.10 -14.95 17.79
CA LEU A 527 10.95 -16.05 16.83
C LEU A 527 10.22 -15.64 15.54
N ILE A 528 9.52 -14.50 15.51
CA ILE A 528 8.93 -13.98 14.28
C ILE A 528 9.99 -13.53 13.27
N LEU A 529 11.19 -13.14 13.71
CA LEU A 529 12.27 -12.71 12.82
C LEU A 529 12.69 -13.82 11.85
N PRO A 530 13.10 -15.03 12.28
CA PRO A 530 13.46 -16.09 11.34
C PRO A 530 12.28 -16.51 10.45
N VAL A 531 11.04 -16.55 10.97
CA VAL A 531 9.84 -16.82 10.15
C VAL A 531 9.68 -15.74 9.07
N GLY A 532 9.78 -14.46 9.45
CA GLY A 532 9.72 -13.32 8.54
C GLY A 532 10.85 -13.31 7.51
N THR A 533 12.06 -13.76 7.87
CA THR A 533 13.16 -13.90 6.90
C THR A 533 12.88 -14.97 5.85
N LEU A 534 12.29 -16.10 6.25
CA LEU A 534 11.87 -17.15 5.33
C LEU A 534 10.82 -16.59 4.36
N VAL A 535 9.78 -15.94 4.90
CA VAL A 535 8.70 -15.34 4.10
C VAL A 535 9.21 -14.29 3.14
N SER A 536 9.99 -13.31 3.61
CA SER A 536 10.54 -12.26 2.75
C SER A 536 11.50 -12.79 1.68
N GLY A 537 12.31 -13.80 2.00
CA GLY A 537 13.18 -14.47 1.03
C GLY A 537 12.39 -15.20 -0.05
N THR A 538 11.33 -15.91 0.33
CA THR A 538 10.41 -16.56 -0.60
C THR A 538 9.68 -15.55 -1.49
N LEU A 539 9.15 -14.47 -0.91
CA LEU A 539 8.49 -13.39 -1.66
C LEU A 539 9.46 -12.71 -2.64
N TRP A 540 10.71 -12.49 -2.24
CA TRP A 540 11.72 -11.93 -3.14
C TRP A 540 11.91 -12.81 -4.38
N VAL A 541 12.04 -14.13 -4.21
CA VAL A 541 12.20 -15.07 -5.34
C VAL A 541 10.96 -15.06 -6.25
N THR A 542 9.76 -15.11 -5.68
CA THR A 542 8.52 -15.14 -6.47
C THR A 542 8.31 -13.86 -7.26
N TYR A 543 8.50 -12.69 -6.62
CA TYR A 543 8.34 -11.41 -7.29
C TYR A 543 9.47 -11.11 -8.29
N ALA A 544 10.71 -11.56 -8.04
CA ALA A 544 11.81 -11.44 -9.00
C ALA A 544 11.48 -12.20 -10.29
N TYR A 545 10.99 -13.44 -10.16
CA TYR A 545 10.50 -14.21 -11.30
C TYR A 545 9.34 -13.48 -12.02
N GLN A 546 8.33 -13.03 -11.28
CA GLN A 546 7.17 -12.38 -11.87
C GLN A 546 7.51 -11.09 -12.63
N VAL A 547 8.32 -10.21 -12.03
CA VAL A 547 8.73 -8.92 -12.63
C VAL A 547 9.47 -9.13 -13.95
N ILE A 548 10.38 -10.11 -14.01
CA ILE A 548 11.23 -10.33 -15.18
C ILE A 548 10.46 -11.05 -16.29
N TYR A 549 9.63 -12.05 -15.95
CA TYR A 549 9.10 -12.97 -16.95
C TYR A 549 7.60 -12.81 -17.25
N VAL A 550 6.79 -12.28 -16.32
CA VAL A 550 5.31 -12.41 -16.40
C VAL A 550 4.58 -11.07 -16.40
N LEU A 551 5.03 -10.11 -15.59
CA LEU A 551 4.31 -8.88 -15.30
C LEU A 551 4.65 -7.78 -16.29
N GLU A 552 3.62 -7.02 -16.65
CA GLU A 552 3.77 -5.75 -17.36
C GLU A 552 3.06 -4.65 -16.58
N SER A 553 3.71 -3.50 -16.44
CA SER A 553 3.13 -2.34 -15.77
C SER A 553 2.63 -1.34 -16.81
N PRO A 554 1.32 -1.10 -16.91
CA PRO A 554 0.77 -0.20 -17.94
C PRO A 554 1.03 1.27 -17.63
N VAL A 555 1.26 1.63 -16.36
CA VAL A 555 1.51 3.00 -15.90
C VAL A 555 2.57 2.97 -14.79
N GLY A 556 3.68 3.70 -14.98
CA GLY A 556 4.77 3.79 -14.01
C GLY A 556 4.71 5.08 -13.20
N THR A 557 4.75 4.98 -11.87
CA THR A 557 4.79 6.10 -10.92
C THR A 557 6.20 6.65 -10.67
N ALA A 558 7.17 6.15 -11.42
CA ALA A 558 8.60 6.43 -11.34
C ALA A 558 9.23 6.19 -9.94
N GLY A 559 8.57 5.47 -9.02
CA GLY A 559 9.06 5.15 -7.68
C GLY A 559 8.40 5.90 -6.51
N LEU A 560 7.27 6.58 -6.72
CA LEU A 560 6.62 7.37 -5.65
C LEU A 560 5.99 6.41 -4.63
N LEU A 561 5.49 5.29 -5.14
CA LEU A 561 4.94 4.18 -4.36
C LEU A 561 5.97 3.62 -3.36
N TYR A 562 7.23 3.52 -3.76
CA TYR A 562 8.32 3.04 -2.90
C TYR A 562 8.65 4.03 -1.77
N TRP A 563 8.73 5.33 -2.08
CA TRP A 563 8.93 6.37 -1.06
C TRP A 563 7.84 6.31 0.02
N GLU A 564 6.58 6.22 -0.40
CA GLU A 564 5.45 6.11 0.53
C GLU A 564 5.48 4.80 1.33
N ALA A 565 5.88 3.70 0.70
CA ALA A 565 6.06 2.42 1.38
C ALA A 565 7.12 2.50 2.50
N LEU A 566 8.23 3.21 2.28
CA LEU A 566 9.24 3.45 3.33
C LEU A 566 8.67 4.29 4.48
N GLN A 567 7.86 5.31 4.17
CA GLN A 567 7.19 6.12 5.20
C GLN A 567 6.21 5.29 6.03
N HIS A 568 5.50 4.34 5.42
CA HIS A 568 4.60 3.43 6.12
C HIS A 568 5.32 2.51 7.13
N LEU A 569 6.61 2.18 6.92
CA LEU A 569 7.38 1.35 7.85
C LEU A 569 7.53 2.00 9.24
N PHE A 570 7.54 3.33 9.32
CA PHE A 570 7.56 4.03 10.60
C PHE A 570 6.31 3.75 11.45
N VAL A 571 5.16 3.44 10.83
CA VAL A 571 3.95 3.04 11.58
C VAL A 571 4.21 1.75 12.38
N GLY A 572 4.94 0.80 11.80
CA GLY A 572 5.37 -0.42 12.49
C GLY A 572 6.31 -0.13 13.66
N VAL A 573 7.27 0.78 13.48
CA VAL A 573 8.22 1.19 14.52
C VAL A 573 7.49 1.91 15.67
N TYR A 574 6.62 2.88 15.36
CA TYR A 574 5.86 3.61 16.37
C TYR A 574 4.95 2.71 17.19
N THR A 575 4.37 1.70 16.57
CA THR A 575 3.49 0.79 17.29
C THR A 575 4.28 -0.15 18.19
N LEU A 576 5.43 -0.67 17.77
CA LEU A 576 6.37 -1.37 18.66
C LEU A 576 6.72 -0.51 19.89
N ASP A 577 7.14 0.74 19.67
CA ASP A 577 7.56 1.65 20.75
C ASP A 577 6.41 1.97 21.71
N LEU A 578 5.22 2.29 21.20
CA LEU A 578 4.04 2.54 22.02
C LEU A 578 3.69 1.31 22.88
N PHE A 579 3.83 0.10 22.34
CA PHE A 579 3.61 -1.12 23.12
C PHE A 579 4.68 -1.34 24.17
N LEU A 580 5.96 -1.08 23.87
CA LEU A 580 7.04 -1.19 24.85
C LEU A 580 6.87 -0.17 25.99
N VAL A 581 6.53 1.08 25.67
CA VAL A 581 6.22 2.11 26.69
C VAL A 581 5.07 1.65 27.58
N GLY A 582 3.95 1.22 26.98
CA GLY A 582 2.80 0.73 27.74
C GLY A 582 3.13 -0.47 28.62
N LEU A 583 3.84 -1.46 28.08
CA LEU A 583 4.18 -2.69 28.78
C LEU A 583 5.19 -2.48 29.91
N PHE A 584 6.18 -1.58 29.76
CA PHE A 584 7.10 -1.25 30.84
C PHE A 584 6.44 -0.45 31.97
N MET A 585 5.51 0.45 31.64
CA MET A 585 4.69 1.16 32.64
C MET A 585 3.86 0.18 33.49
N LEU A 586 3.28 -0.85 32.88
CA LEU A 586 2.50 -1.87 33.59
C LEU A 586 3.32 -2.81 34.48
N ARG A 587 4.65 -2.78 34.34
CA ARG A 587 5.59 -3.61 35.09
C ARG A 587 6.36 -2.84 36.15
N ASP A 588 5.95 -1.60 36.42
CA ASP A 588 6.63 -0.66 37.33
C ASP A 588 8.10 -0.42 36.94
N ALA A 589 8.43 -0.58 35.65
CA ALA A 589 9.76 -0.38 35.09
C ALA A 589 9.84 1.00 34.40
N TYR A 590 9.74 2.07 35.20
CA TYR A 590 9.68 3.44 34.69
C TYR A 590 10.93 3.87 33.90
N GLY A 591 12.13 3.42 34.31
CA GLY A 591 13.38 3.74 33.60
C GLY A 591 13.37 3.26 32.14
N PRO A 592 13.19 1.94 31.90
CA PRO A 592 12.98 1.40 30.55
C PRO A 592 11.83 2.06 29.77
N ALA A 593 10.73 2.41 30.44
CA ALA A 593 9.60 3.11 29.81
C ALA A 593 9.99 4.50 29.29
N VAL A 594 10.74 5.28 30.08
CA VAL A 594 11.26 6.59 29.68
C VAL A 594 12.23 6.45 28.52
N LEU A 595 13.12 5.44 28.54
CA LEU A 595 14.03 5.17 27.42
C LEU A 595 13.26 4.88 26.12
N ALA A 596 12.23 4.02 26.18
CA ALA A 596 11.38 3.72 25.03
C ALA A 596 10.63 4.98 24.51
N ALA A 597 10.15 5.85 25.41
CA ALA A 597 9.50 7.10 25.02
C ALA A 597 10.48 8.10 24.37
N VAL A 598 11.73 8.15 24.84
CA VAL A 598 12.79 8.97 24.21
C VAL A 598 13.12 8.42 22.82
N ILE A 599 13.21 7.10 22.65
CA ILE A 599 13.43 6.47 21.34
C ILE A 599 12.29 6.85 20.39
N LEU A 600 11.03 6.74 20.83
CA LEU A 600 9.87 7.14 20.02
C LEU A 600 9.97 8.58 19.53
N ALA A 601 10.34 9.52 20.42
CA ALA A 601 10.53 10.92 20.08
C ALA A 601 11.69 11.13 19.07
N LEU A 602 12.80 10.39 19.22
CA LEU A 602 13.92 10.44 18.29
C LEU A 602 13.55 9.90 16.91
N VAL A 603 12.83 8.78 16.83
CA VAL A 603 12.34 8.21 15.57
C VAL A 603 11.37 9.17 14.88
N ALA A 604 10.49 9.84 15.65
CA ALA A 604 9.61 10.89 15.15
C ALA A 604 10.38 12.09 14.60
N GLY A 605 11.40 12.57 15.33
CA GLY A 605 12.29 13.62 14.85
C GLY A 605 13.03 13.23 13.56
N LEU A 606 13.52 11.99 13.47
CA LEU A 606 14.20 11.47 12.28
C LEU A 606 13.26 11.36 11.08
N GLN A 607 12.03 10.87 11.26
CA GLN A 607 11.04 10.82 10.18
C GLN A 607 10.70 12.25 9.72
N TYR A 608 10.47 13.18 10.64
CA TYR A 608 10.18 14.57 10.32
C TYR A 608 11.33 15.22 9.54
N TYR A 609 12.57 15.06 10.00
CA TYR A 609 13.77 15.55 9.31
C TYR A 609 13.87 14.93 7.90
N SER A 610 13.72 13.61 7.80
CA SER A 610 13.81 12.90 6.53
C SER A 610 12.73 13.37 5.56
N HIS A 611 11.50 13.56 6.04
CA HIS A 611 10.40 14.04 5.24
C HIS A 611 10.62 15.48 4.75
N GLN A 612 11.14 16.39 5.58
CA GLN A 612 11.41 17.77 5.16
C GLN A 612 12.52 17.86 4.10
N HIS A 613 13.62 17.12 4.28
CA HIS A 613 14.79 17.24 3.40
C HIS A 613 14.71 16.38 2.14
N PHE A 614 14.21 15.15 2.21
CA PHE A 614 14.21 14.24 1.06
C PHE A 614 12.98 14.40 0.16
N ARG A 615 11.82 14.80 0.69
CA ARG A 615 10.60 14.99 -0.10
C ARG A 615 10.77 15.94 -1.30
N PRO A 616 11.37 17.14 -1.17
CA PRO A 616 11.56 18.00 -2.34
C PRO A 616 12.45 17.34 -3.41
N LEU A 617 13.45 16.56 -3.00
CA LEU A 617 14.36 15.84 -3.91
C LEU A 617 13.70 14.62 -4.58
N VAL A 618 12.61 14.08 -4.03
CA VAL A 618 11.88 12.97 -4.66
C VAL A 618 10.91 13.48 -5.73
N HIS A 619 10.32 14.67 -5.51
CA HIS A 619 9.31 15.25 -6.38
C HIS A 619 9.88 16.18 -7.46
N TYR A 620 10.96 16.90 -7.18
CA TYR A 620 11.46 17.94 -8.07
C TYR A 620 12.91 17.69 -8.48
N LEU A 621 13.26 18.13 -9.69
CA LEU A 621 14.62 18.04 -10.22
C LEU A 621 15.53 19.08 -9.54
N SER A 622 16.72 18.67 -9.11
CA SER A 622 17.72 19.60 -8.56
C SER A 622 18.39 20.43 -9.65
N ALA A 623 18.46 21.75 -9.46
CA ALA A 623 19.15 22.68 -10.36
C ALA A 623 20.68 22.53 -10.34
N SER A 624 21.28 22.03 -9.26
CA SER A 624 22.74 21.88 -9.19
C SER A 624 23.30 20.86 -10.21
N GLY A 625 22.47 19.90 -10.62
CA GLY A 625 22.87 18.88 -11.60
C GLY A 625 22.75 19.30 -13.06
N SER A 626 22.06 20.41 -13.36
CA SER A 626 21.86 20.87 -14.74
C SER A 626 23.04 21.69 -15.27
N GLY A 627 23.83 22.33 -14.40
CA GLY A 627 24.99 23.14 -14.83
C GLY A 627 26.19 22.34 -15.34
N THR A 628 26.27 21.04 -15.03
CA THR A 628 27.38 20.16 -15.45
C THR A 628 27.11 19.42 -16.77
N ASP A 629 25.88 19.47 -17.27
CA ASP A 629 25.47 18.79 -18.50
C ASP A 629 25.50 19.79 -19.67
N PRO A 630 26.34 19.60 -20.70
CA PRO A 630 26.49 20.55 -21.81
C PRO A 630 25.18 20.80 -22.59
N TYR A 631 24.25 19.84 -22.57
CA TYR A 631 22.91 19.98 -23.19
C TYR A 631 21.98 20.98 -22.48
N PHE A 632 22.19 21.24 -21.19
CA PHE A 632 21.36 22.21 -20.45
C PHE A 632 21.85 23.65 -20.61
N ALA A 633 23.14 23.86 -20.88
CA ALA A 633 23.69 25.19 -21.13
C ALA A 633 23.06 25.85 -22.38
N GLU A 634 22.65 25.05 -23.37
CA GLU A 634 21.98 25.51 -24.59
C GLU A 634 20.51 25.91 -24.33
N GLN A 635 19.81 25.20 -23.44
CA GLN A 635 18.40 25.46 -23.09
C GLN A 635 18.19 26.63 -22.10
N VAL A 636 19.23 27.06 -21.38
CA VAL A 636 19.18 28.10 -20.33
C VAL A 636 19.84 29.41 -20.80
N SER A 637 20.04 29.57 -22.11
CA SER A 637 20.40 30.86 -22.68
C SER A 637 19.18 31.80 -22.57
N PHE A 638 19.16 32.58 -21.49
CA PHE A 638 18.16 33.60 -21.15
C PHE A 638 18.08 34.72 -22.17
#